data_AF-A0A7C6MUX0-F1
#
_entry.id   AF-A0A7C6MUX0-F1
#
_cell.length_a   1.000
_cell.length_b   1.000
_cell.length_c   1.000
_cell.angle_alpha   90.00
_cell.angle_beta   90.00
_cell.angle_gamma   90.00
#
_symmetry.space_group_name_H-M   'P 1'
#
loop_
_entity.id
_entity.type
_entity.pdbx_description
1 polymer ?
#
loop_
_entity_poly.entity_id
_entity_poly.type
_entity_poly.pdbx_seq_one_letter_code
_entity_poly.pdbx_strand_id
1 'polypeptide(L)'
;MKKLIPLLLSFLIILSLIPLDVQASSNYSTIKVGLTRLPLSSQVTFTVNGTYSVSGDDSTVLANKKTYNVKVESGKLALYDGQTLIKRYSSPLKLVAGAYNTSNSLKISTNSYPYCGNMIFTISSGNIFLINEVGFEEYILGVLPGEMPKNWHKEALKAQAVAARSYTLANRNRHSGAGYEICDNEHCQMYIGYIGDNNLGNAGAAVAETRGQYLTYNGKPISACYCSSNGGITESANNAWGSADVPYLVVKEDPHDIAYRNQTVTIKKQGFDSTLANNIKNIILTKKLLNNKGYSLQPNDITVKSINNLKITEYNKTGGRAAKAVLDVTLEVKRTSDGKKEEITQSITLIRGEIRSVLGLRSLLIVKFEEDKDKDCYRLVTNGYGHGVGMGQYGAKARAEAGHGYKNILSFYYPGTTMATISYPDVTPPSVSSVSANPDCIVAGEANSTKINYTLSKASKVTVVINDASGKRVRDLMTNTDKAKGSHSITWDLKNNSGSKVGQGVYTFVVIAQDGEGNKASRSGTVEIVTKKSGTVTASSLNIRKGPGTSYAVLTTLPKGTKVDILSKANGWYKVRLSDGRIGYAVENYISEGGSSGGDSQPSGREGIVTASALNVRKSASTSSSVLGVLRKNDRVEILGKTGSWYKIKAGKLTGYVHGDYLKEVTPVSPPSSGGNDKKPPEDKAPPPDKKYGIVTASALNVRSGAGTKNSRIGVIQKNTKVEILGTSGEWYKIKAGSLTGYVHGDYIKITSGGSTPSDPTPPAGKTYGTVTASALNVRKSASTSAAKVGLLPKGKQVEILGSSGKWYKIKSGSITGYVHSDYIKITSGGGSSSSSTKTVTVTASSGLNVRSGPGTNYKRITVAKKGTKLQVLSQSGKWLKVKLPSGTTGYVISDYVK
;
A
#
# COMPACT_ATOMS: atom_id res chain seq x y z
N MET A 1 36.07 1.87 -75.96
CA MET A 1 34.66 2.01 -76.41
C MET A 1 33.85 2.43 -75.18
N LYS A 2 33.46 3.71 -75.06
CA LYS A 2 32.16 4.29 -75.48
C LYS A 2 30.95 3.59 -74.81
N LYS A 3 29.92 4.24 -74.28
CA LYS A 3 29.55 5.62 -73.88
C LYS A 3 28.09 5.46 -73.35
N LEU A 4 27.71 6.28 -72.37
CA LEU A 4 26.42 6.95 -72.16
C LEU A 4 25.04 6.24 -72.13
N ILE A 5 24.31 6.64 -71.08
CA ILE A 5 22.84 6.78 -70.87
C ILE A 5 22.18 7.66 -71.97
N PRO A 6 20.91 7.44 -72.35
CA PRO A 6 19.79 8.37 -72.00
C PRO A 6 18.40 7.66 -71.89
N LEU A 7 17.25 8.27 -71.57
CA LEU A 7 16.75 9.38 -70.74
C LEU A 7 15.27 9.60 -71.20
N LEU A 8 14.34 9.83 -70.25
CA LEU A 8 12.99 10.45 -70.37
C LEU A 8 11.85 9.73 -71.13
N LEU A 9 10.54 10.01 -70.93
CA LEU A 9 9.65 10.55 -69.88
C LEU A 9 8.40 11.08 -70.64
N SER A 10 7.19 10.57 -70.36
CA SER A 10 5.86 11.24 -70.55
C SER A 10 4.75 10.17 -70.53
N PHE A 11 3.59 10.25 -69.88
CA PHE A 11 2.98 11.24 -68.99
C PHE A 11 1.75 10.54 -68.34
N LEU A 12 1.61 10.68 -67.02
CA LEU A 12 0.38 10.75 -66.21
C LEU A 12 -1.00 10.32 -66.79
N ILE A 13 -1.62 9.33 -66.12
CA ILE A 13 -3.04 9.38 -65.70
C ILE A 13 -3.10 9.12 -64.18
N ILE A 14 -3.85 9.99 -63.50
CA ILE A 14 -4.05 10.14 -62.05
C ILE A 14 -5.32 9.37 -61.60
N LEU A 15 -5.45 9.13 -60.29
CA LEU A 15 -6.47 8.37 -59.49
C LEU A 15 -6.16 6.87 -59.38
N SER A 16 -5.70 6.30 -58.25
CA SER A 16 -6.10 6.55 -56.86
C SER A 16 -4.89 6.59 -55.89
N LEU A 17 -4.71 7.74 -55.25
CA LEU A 17 -3.98 7.91 -54.01
C LEU A 17 -4.81 7.32 -52.85
N ILE A 18 -4.47 6.12 -52.41
CA ILE A 18 -4.44 5.78 -50.99
C ILE A 18 -3.17 4.97 -50.79
N PRO A 19 -2.10 5.52 -50.19
CA PRO A 19 -1.09 4.64 -49.62
C PRO A 19 -1.82 3.82 -48.55
N LEU A 20 -1.98 2.52 -48.80
CA LEU A 20 -2.18 1.56 -47.73
C LEU A 20 -0.92 1.61 -46.88
N ASP A 21 -0.88 2.57 -45.95
CA ASP A 21 -0.07 2.47 -44.75
C ASP A 21 -0.64 1.29 -43.98
N VAL A 22 -0.20 0.09 -44.35
CA VAL A 22 -0.18 -1.04 -43.43
C VAL A 22 0.92 -0.72 -42.42
N GLN A 23 0.63 0.23 -41.53
CA GLN A 23 1.25 0.24 -40.23
C GLN A 23 0.77 -1.04 -39.56
N ALA A 24 1.56 -2.11 -39.66
CA ALA A 24 1.49 -3.18 -38.69
C ALA A 24 1.51 -2.50 -37.33
N SER A 25 0.41 -2.57 -36.57
CA SER A 25 0.34 -1.92 -35.27
C SER A 25 1.40 -2.59 -34.41
N SER A 26 2.55 -1.94 -34.26
CA SER A 26 3.64 -2.43 -33.45
C SER A 26 3.12 -2.48 -32.03
N ASN A 27 2.84 -3.69 -31.55
CA ASN A 27 2.38 -3.84 -30.17
C ASN A 27 3.53 -3.41 -29.25
N TYR A 28 3.36 -2.24 -28.62
CA TYR A 28 4.26 -1.65 -27.65
C TYR A 28 3.80 -1.93 -26.21
N SER A 29 2.86 -2.85 -26.01
CA SER A 29 2.33 -3.16 -24.67
C SER A 29 3.35 -3.86 -23.79
N THR A 30 4.31 -4.59 -24.38
CA THR A 30 5.33 -5.37 -23.66
C THR A 30 6.72 -5.21 -24.27
N ILE A 31 7.73 -5.58 -23.49
CA ILE A 31 9.14 -5.63 -23.90
C ILE A 31 9.81 -6.87 -23.30
N LYS A 32 10.70 -7.52 -24.07
CA LYS A 32 11.56 -8.62 -23.63
C LYS A 32 12.95 -8.11 -23.25
N VAL A 33 13.27 -8.18 -21.95
CA VAL A 33 14.54 -7.74 -21.39
C VAL A 33 15.42 -8.94 -21.06
N GLY A 34 16.60 -9.02 -21.65
CA GLY A 34 17.62 -10.01 -21.29
C GLY A 34 18.29 -9.63 -19.98
N LEU A 35 18.30 -10.54 -19.00
CA LEU A 35 18.78 -10.29 -17.64
C LEU A 35 20.16 -10.91 -17.39
N THR A 36 20.19 -12.18 -16.98
CA THR A 36 21.37 -12.84 -16.43
C THR A 36 21.72 -14.07 -17.26
N ARG A 37 23.03 -14.30 -17.44
CA ARG A 37 23.61 -15.54 -17.96
C ARG A 37 24.17 -16.33 -16.78
N LEU A 38 23.65 -17.53 -16.56
CA LEU A 38 24.16 -18.45 -15.53
C LEU A 38 24.70 -19.72 -16.20
N PRO A 39 25.86 -20.26 -15.78
CA PRO A 39 26.36 -21.54 -16.31
C PRO A 39 25.32 -22.65 -16.19
N LEU A 40 25.30 -23.64 -17.11
CA LEU A 40 24.34 -24.76 -17.04
C LEU A 40 24.41 -25.61 -15.76
N SER A 41 25.56 -25.60 -15.08
CA SER A 41 25.73 -26.21 -13.75
C SER A 41 24.97 -25.47 -12.65
N SER A 42 24.43 -24.29 -12.93
CA SER A 42 23.73 -23.45 -11.96
C SER A 42 22.27 -23.86 -11.82
N GLN A 43 21.76 -23.72 -10.60
CA GLN A 43 20.34 -23.75 -10.30
C GLN A 43 19.84 -22.31 -10.12
N VAL A 44 18.70 -21.99 -10.72
CA VAL A 44 18.02 -20.71 -10.53
C VAL A 44 16.91 -20.88 -9.51
N THR A 45 17.10 -20.32 -8.32
CA THR A 45 16.07 -20.25 -7.28
C THR A 45 15.30 -18.94 -7.38
N PHE A 46 13.97 -19.01 -7.33
CA PHE A 46 13.11 -17.83 -7.38
C PHE A 46 11.83 -17.98 -6.56
N THR A 47 11.30 -16.85 -6.09
CA THR A 47 10.00 -16.76 -5.40
C THR A 47 9.01 -16.01 -6.29
N VAL A 48 7.81 -16.57 -6.48
CA VAL A 48 6.73 -15.90 -7.20
C VAL A 48 5.82 -15.14 -6.24
N ASN A 49 5.35 -13.97 -6.65
CA ASN A 49 4.30 -13.21 -5.98
C ASN A 49 3.17 -12.96 -7.00
N GLY A 50 1.93 -13.25 -6.63
CA GLY A 50 0.81 -13.30 -7.56
C GLY A 50 0.57 -14.69 -8.14
N THR A 51 -0.14 -14.75 -9.27
CA THR A 51 -0.51 -16.01 -9.93
C THR A 51 0.42 -16.24 -11.11
N TYR A 52 1.05 -17.41 -11.15
CA TYR A 52 1.90 -17.83 -12.27
C TYR A 52 1.49 -19.22 -12.76
N SER A 53 1.44 -19.41 -14.08
CA SER A 53 1.28 -20.71 -14.73
C SER A 53 2.46 -20.99 -15.67
N VAL A 54 2.53 -22.21 -16.19
CA VAL A 54 3.51 -22.56 -17.22
C VAL A 54 2.85 -22.51 -18.59
N SER A 55 3.45 -21.80 -19.54
CA SER A 55 2.95 -21.69 -20.92
C SER A 55 2.88 -23.07 -21.57
N GLY A 56 1.70 -23.43 -22.10
CA GLY A 56 1.47 -24.74 -22.73
C GLY A 56 1.28 -25.90 -21.74
N ASP A 57 1.10 -25.60 -20.45
CA ASP A 57 0.83 -26.57 -19.39
C ASP A 57 -0.13 -25.98 -18.35
N ASP A 58 -1.41 -25.93 -18.70
CA ASP A 58 -2.46 -25.33 -17.87
C ASP A 58 -2.66 -26.06 -16.52
N SER A 59 -2.12 -27.28 -16.39
CA SER A 59 -2.16 -28.05 -15.14
C SER A 59 -1.15 -27.58 -14.11
N THR A 60 -0.09 -26.87 -14.53
CA THR A 60 0.99 -26.44 -13.63
C THR A 60 0.82 -24.98 -13.25
N VAL A 61 0.36 -24.75 -12.02
CA VAL A 61 0.20 -23.43 -11.39
C VAL A 61 1.14 -23.29 -10.21
N LEU A 62 1.88 -22.18 -10.17
CA LEU A 62 2.80 -21.86 -9.08
C LEU A 62 2.07 -21.09 -7.98
N ALA A 63 2.18 -21.60 -6.76
CA ALA A 63 1.56 -21.03 -5.58
C ALA A 63 2.20 -19.69 -5.20
N ASN A 64 1.34 -18.72 -4.87
CA ASN A 64 1.76 -17.39 -4.47
C ASN A 64 2.69 -17.41 -3.24
N LYS A 65 3.74 -16.59 -3.27
CA LYS A 65 4.79 -16.46 -2.24
C LYS A 65 5.60 -17.73 -2.00
N LYS A 66 5.56 -18.68 -2.92
CA LYS A 66 6.33 -19.92 -2.85
C LYS A 66 7.62 -19.82 -3.67
N THR A 67 8.64 -20.54 -3.21
CA THR A 67 9.96 -20.61 -3.84
C THR A 67 10.09 -21.88 -4.65
N TYR A 68 10.64 -21.74 -5.86
CA TYR A 68 10.84 -22.79 -6.84
C TYR A 68 12.28 -22.77 -7.35
N ASN A 69 12.69 -23.85 -8.01
CA ASN A 69 14.01 -23.97 -8.61
C ASN A 69 13.90 -24.43 -10.07
N VAL A 70 14.75 -23.89 -10.94
CA VAL A 70 14.96 -24.37 -12.31
C VAL A 70 16.43 -24.71 -12.49
N LYS A 71 16.71 -25.91 -13.02
CA LYS A 71 18.05 -26.36 -13.41
C LYS A 71 17.97 -27.18 -14.70
N VAL A 72 19.11 -27.38 -15.34
CA VAL A 72 19.17 -28.20 -16.57
C VAL A 72 19.45 -29.66 -16.21
N GLU A 73 18.59 -30.56 -16.66
CA GLU A 73 18.75 -32.01 -16.52
C GLU A 73 18.44 -32.69 -17.85
N SER A 74 19.37 -33.52 -18.33
CA SER A 74 19.24 -34.23 -19.62
C SER A 74 18.84 -33.30 -20.78
N GLY A 75 19.45 -32.11 -20.84
CA GLY A 75 19.19 -31.10 -21.87
C GLY A 75 17.85 -30.37 -21.76
N LYS A 76 17.06 -30.60 -20.70
CA LYS A 76 15.75 -29.98 -20.45
C LYS A 76 15.77 -29.08 -19.21
N LEU A 77 14.83 -28.15 -19.13
CA LEU A 77 14.61 -27.28 -17.97
C LEU A 77 13.71 -27.99 -16.97
N ALA A 78 14.29 -28.47 -15.88
CA ALA A 78 13.59 -29.16 -14.81
C ALA A 78 13.11 -28.16 -13.74
N LEU A 79 11.81 -28.07 -13.53
CA LEU A 79 11.15 -27.19 -12.55
C LEU A 79 10.86 -27.97 -11.27
N TYR A 80 11.25 -27.41 -10.12
CA TYR A 80 11.14 -28.02 -8.80
C TYR A 80 10.41 -27.14 -7.79
N ASP A 81 9.67 -27.80 -6.91
CA ASP A 81 9.14 -27.27 -5.66
C ASP A 81 9.97 -27.80 -4.49
N GLY A 82 10.86 -26.95 -3.95
CA GLY A 82 11.90 -27.41 -3.05
C GLY A 82 12.80 -28.47 -3.73
N GLN A 83 12.75 -29.71 -3.22
CA GLN A 83 13.46 -30.86 -3.78
C GLN A 83 12.58 -31.74 -4.67
N THR A 84 11.27 -31.52 -4.68
CA THR A 84 10.31 -32.32 -5.46
C THR A 84 10.30 -31.83 -6.90
N LEU A 85 10.60 -32.72 -7.85
CA LEU A 85 10.48 -32.41 -9.27
C LEU A 85 9.00 -32.24 -9.61
N ILE A 86 8.65 -31.09 -10.18
CA ILE A 86 7.32 -30.89 -10.77
C ILE A 86 7.32 -31.52 -12.16
N LYS A 87 8.16 -31.03 -13.07
CA LYS A 87 8.20 -31.48 -14.47
C LYS A 87 9.46 -31.00 -15.20
N ARG A 88 9.79 -31.65 -16.32
CA ARG A 88 10.86 -31.24 -17.24
C ARG A 88 10.26 -30.67 -18.52
N TYR A 89 10.72 -29.49 -18.91
CA TYR A 89 10.25 -28.76 -20.09
C TYR A 89 11.37 -28.61 -21.12
N SER A 90 11.02 -28.64 -22.41
CA SER A 90 11.94 -28.21 -23.46
C SER A 90 12.24 -26.71 -23.32
N SER A 91 13.41 -26.27 -23.78
CA SER A 91 13.72 -24.83 -23.85
C SER A 91 12.92 -24.18 -24.99
N PRO A 92 12.22 -23.05 -24.78
CA PRO A 92 12.16 -22.27 -23.53
C PRO A 92 11.09 -22.76 -22.53
N LEU A 93 11.37 -22.63 -21.23
CA LEU A 93 10.36 -22.68 -20.16
C LEU A 93 9.85 -21.27 -19.89
N LYS A 94 8.57 -20.99 -20.19
CA LYS A 94 7.94 -19.69 -19.95
C LYS A 94 6.96 -19.76 -18.78
N LEU A 95 7.25 -19.01 -17.73
CA LEU A 95 6.34 -18.75 -16.61
C LEU A 95 5.49 -17.52 -16.95
N VAL A 96 4.17 -17.71 -16.99
CA VAL A 96 3.18 -16.71 -17.40
C VAL A 96 2.54 -16.11 -16.15
N ALA A 97 2.68 -14.80 -15.98
CA ALA A 97 1.97 -14.06 -14.94
C ALA A 97 0.49 -13.94 -15.30
N GLY A 98 -0.40 -13.99 -14.30
CA GLY A 98 -1.84 -13.82 -14.51
C GLY A 98 -2.24 -12.46 -15.08
N ALA A 99 -1.37 -11.45 -14.96
CA ALA A 99 -1.46 -10.15 -15.65
C ALA A 99 -0.12 -9.41 -15.60
N TYR A 100 0.16 -8.54 -16.58
CA TYR A 100 1.27 -7.59 -16.54
C TYR A 100 0.94 -6.44 -15.59
N ASN A 101 1.37 -6.55 -14.33
CA ASN A 101 1.22 -5.49 -13.34
C ASN A 101 2.24 -5.70 -12.20
N THR A 102 2.24 -4.78 -11.24
CA THR A 102 3.13 -4.82 -10.07
C THR A 102 2.77 -5.86 -9.00
N SER A 103 1.58 -6.48 -9.10
CA SER A 103 1.13 -7.53 -8.18
C SER A 103 1.60 -8.93 -8.58
N ASN A 104 1.91 -9.14 -9.87
CA ASN A 104 2.52 -10.36 -10.37
C ASN A 104 4.00 -10.13 -10.66
N SER A 105 4.86 -10.64 -9.77
CA SER A 105 6.30 -10.46 -9.87
C SER A 105 7.08 -11.69 -9.43
N LEU A 106 8.21 -11.96 -10.07
CA LEU A 106 9.11 -13.06 -9.74
C LEU A 106 10.45 -12.53 -9.25
N LYS A 107 10.87 -12.94 -8.04
CA LYS A 107 12.15 -12.58 -7.46
C LYS A 107 13.15 -13.72 -7.59
N ILE A 108 14.24 -13.50 -8.31
CA ILE A 108 15.40 -14.41 -8.30
C ILE A 108 16.16 -14.21 -6.99
N SER A 109 16.53 -15.29 -6.30
CA SER A 109 17.15 -15.21 -4.97
C SER A 109 18.45 -14.41 -4.92
N THR A 110 19.21 -14.40 -6.01
CA THR A 110 20.48 -13.66 -6.14
C THR A 110 20.27 -12.17 -6.44
N ASN A 111 19.06 -11.74 -6.82
CA ASN A 111 18.81 -10.39 -7.27
C ASN A 111 18.14 -9.56 -6.18
N SER A 112 18.44 -8.25 -6.16
CA SER A 112 17.91 -7.33 -5.15
C SER A 112 16.39 -7.13 -5.28
N TYR A 113 15.88 -7.05 -6.50
CA TYR A 113 14.48 -6.70 -6.79
C TYR A 113 13.76 -7.77 -7.64
N PRO A 114 12.44 -7.92 -7.47
CA PRO A 114 11.63 -8.79 -8.32
C PRO A 114 11.39 -8.21 -9.72
N TYR A 115 11.06 -9.07 -10.67
CA TYR A 115 10.70 -8.71 -12.05
C TYR A 115 9.21 -8.90 -12.28
N CYS A 116 8.53 -7.88 -12.80
CA CYS A 116 7.10 -7.95 -13.13
C CYS A 116 6.85 -8.74 -14.41
N GLY A 117 5.67 -9.31 -14.54
CA GLY A 117 5.26 -10.03 -15.75
C GLY A 117 5.89 -11.43 -15.87
N ASN A 118 6.09 -11.85 -17.10
CA ASN A 118 6.50 -13.21 -17.45
C ASN A 118 8.02 -13.38 -17.27
N MET A 119 8.42 -14.62 -16.96
CA MET A 119 9.83 -15.01 -16.91
C MET A 119 10.07 -16.19 -17.84
N ILE A 120 11.09 -16.07 -18.69
CA ILE A 120 11.43 -17.08 -19.68
C ILE A 120 12.85 -17.58 -19.40
N PHE A 121 12.99 -18.88 -19.27
CA PHE A 121 14.25 -19.58 -19.10
C PHE A 121 14.62 -20.25 -20.42
N THR A 122 15.82 -19.99 -20.91
CA THR A 122 16.32 -20.55 -22.17
C THR A 122 17.66 -21.24 -21.95
N ILE A 123 17.89 -22.35 -22.65
CA ILE A 123 19.19 -23.00 -22.75
C ILE A 123 19.88 -22.44 -23.99
N SER A 124 21.00 -21.74 -23.82
CA SER A 124 21.75 -21.17 -24.94
C SER A 124 23.24 -21.14 -24.63
N SER A 125 24.08 -21.58 -25.57
CA SER A 125 25.55 -21.44 -25.52
C SER A 125 26.17 -21.88 -24.20
N GLY A 126 25.79 -23.06 -23.68
CA GLY A 126 26.35 -23.56 -22.42
C GLY A 126 25.87 -22.83 -21.16
N ASN A 127 24.78 -22.05 -21.24
CA ASN A 127 24.21 -21.28 -20.13
C ASN A 127 22.68 -21.39 -20.05
N ILE A 128 22.12 -21.16 -18.86
CA ILE A 128 20.73 -20.75 -18.67
C ILE A 128 20.67 -19.22 -18.82
N PHE A 129 19.86 -18.77 -19.78
CA PHE A 129 19.64 -17.35 -20.04
C PHE A 129 18.21 -16.94 -19.70
N LEU A 130 18.09 -15.88 -18.91
CA LEU A 130 16.81 -15.39 -18.40
C LEU A 130 16.35 -14.17 -19.21
N ILE A 131 15.08 -14.20 -19.60
CA ILE A 131 14.40 -13.11 -20.30
C ILE A 131 13.15 -12.74 -19.52
N ASN A 132 13.05 -11.47 -19.11
CA ASN A 132 11.85 -10.92 -18.53
C ASN A 132 10.98 -10.30 -19.62
N GLU A 133 9.81 -10.87 -19.86
CA GLU A 133 8.81 -10.30 -20.75
C GLU A 133 7.79 -9.54 -19.88
N VAL A 134 7.81 -8.22 -19.95
CA VAL A 134 7.17 -7.33 -18.97
C VAL A 134 6.32 -6.27 -19.68
N GLY A 135 5.28 -5.77 -19.01
CA GLY A 135 4.51 -4.62 -19.48
C GLY A 135 5.41 -3.40 -19.64
N PHE A 136 5.22 -2.64 -20.71
CA PHE A 136 6.16 -1.56 -21.07
C PHE A 136 6.25 -0.48 -20.00
N GLU A 137 5.16 -0.21 -19.27
CA GLU A 137 5.15 0.78 -18.20
C GLU A 137 5.80 0.26 -16.92
N GLU A 138 5.58 -1.02 -16.58
CA GLU A 138 6.28 -1.70 -15.49
C GLU A 138 7.78 -1.81 -15.73
N TYR A 139 8.19 -1.95 -16.99
CA TYR A 139 9.59 -1.86 -17.37
C TYR A 139 10.20 -0.50 -17.03
N ILE A 140 9.52 0.60 -17.39
CA ILE A 140 10.00 1.95 -17.08
C ILE A 140 10.05 2.20 -15.56
N LEU A 141 9.16 1.58 -14.76
CA LEU A 141 9.26 1.60 -13.29
C LEU A 141 10.53 0.94 -12.75
N GLY A 142 11.14 0.03 -13.49
CA GLY A 142 12.44 -0.56 -13.17
C GLY A 142 13.63 0.20 -13.76
N VAL A 143 13.46 0.87 -14.90
CA VAL A 143 14.54 1.66 -15.53
C VAL A 143 14.77 2.96 -14.80
N LEU A 144 13.70 3.71 -14.54
CA LEU A 144 13.81 5.07 -14.01
C LEU A 144 14.59 5.17 -12.68
N PRO A 145 14.34 4.32 -11.66
CA PRO A 145 15.14 4.33 -10.44
C PRO A 145 16.54 3.71 -10.57
N GLY A 146 16.78 2.92 -11.62
CA GLY A 146 18.12 2.42 -11.97
C GLY A 146 19.00 3.51 -12.59
N GLU A 147 18.39 4.49 -13.27
CA GLU A 147 19.07 5.57 -13.99
C GLU A 147 19.17 6.87 -13.21
N MET A 148 18.11 7.28 -12.52
CA MET A 148 18.07 8.50 -11.72
C MET A 148 17.64 8.21 -10.29
N PRO A 149 18.20 8.91 -9.28
CA PRO A 149 17.68 8.84 -7.93
C PRO A 149 16.19 9.20 -7.88
N LYS A 150 15.38 8.23 -7.43
CA LYS A 150 13.90 8.27 -7.42
C LYS A 150 13.22 9.49 -6.78
N ASN A 151 13.94 10.25 -5.95
CA ASN A 151 13.43 11.43 -5.25
C ASN A 151 13.96 12.74 -5.83
N TRP A 152 14.68 12.70 -6.96
CA TRP A 152 15.02 13.91 -7.71
C TRP A 152 13.78 14.66 -8.17
N HIS A 153 14.01 15.88 -8.67
CA HIS A 153 12.94 16.76 -9.12
C HIS A 153 12.04 16.05 -10.14
N LYS A 154 10.72 16.09 -9.92
CA LYS A 154 9.76 15.28 -10.69
C LYS A 154 9.83 15.56 -12.19
N GLU A 155 10.05 16.81 -12.59
CA GLU A 155 10.17 17.17 -14.01
C GLU A 155 11.43 16.58 -14.69
N ALA A 156 12.54 16.42 -13.96
CA ALA A 156 13.71 15.71 -14.49
C ALA A 156 13.44 14.21 -14.64
N LEU A 157 12.75 13.61 -13.66
CA LEU A 157 12.32 12.21 -13.71
C LEU A 157 11.31 11.97 -14.85
N LYS A 158 10.42 12.92 -15.14
CA LYS A 158 9.52 12.87 -16.30
C LYS A 158 10.29 12.91 -17.60
N ALA A 159 11.28 13.80 -17.73
CA ALA A 159 12.14 13.85 -18.91
C ALA A 159 12.88 12.52 -19.10
N GLN A 160 13.44 11.95 -18.03
CA GLN A 160 14.10 10.64 -18.08
C GLN A 160 13.14 9.50 -18.43
N ALA A 161 11.91 9.50 -17.93
CA ALA A 161 10.91 8.48 -18.28
C ALA A 161 10.58 8.51 -19.77
N VAL A 162 10.38 9.71 -20.35
CA VAL A 162 10.13 9.87 -21.78
C VAL A 162 11.36 9.49 -22.62
N ALA A 163 12.56 9.91 -22.21
CA ALA A 163 13.81 9.55 -22.88
C ALA A 163 14.02 8.03 -22.87
N ALA A 164 13.85 7.35 -21.73
CA ALA A 164 13.95 5.90 -21.61
C ALA A 164 12.94 5.17 -22.50
N ARG A 165 11.67 5.61 -22.55
CA ARG A 165 10.68 5.05 -23.48
C ARG A 165 11.13 5.19 -24.93
N SER A 166 11.55 6.40 -25.31
CA SER A 166 12.01 6.71 -26.67
C SER A 166 13.18 5.83 -27.09
N TYR A 167 14.22 5.76 -26.23
CA TYR A 167 15.39 4.92 -26.45
C TYR A 167 15.02 3.45 -26.60
N THR A 168 14.16 2.93 -25.73
CA THR A 168 13.69 1.53 -25.80
C THR A 168 13.00 1.24 -27.12
N LEU A 169 12.08 2.11 -27.55
CA LEU A 169 11.33 1.93 -28.79
C LEU A 169 12.24 1.95 -30.02
N ALA A 170 13.22 2.86 -30.06
CA ALA A 170 14.16 2.98 -31.16
C ALA A 170 15.15 1.81 -31.23
N ASN A 171 15.45 1.17 -30.09
CA ASN A 171 16.48 0.13 -29.97
C ASN A 171 15.94 -1.29 -29.71
N ARG A 172 14.62 -1.51 -29.73
CA ARG A 172 13.98 -2.79 -29.35
C ARG A 172 14.41 -4.01 -30.17
N ASN A 173 15.09 -3.84 -31.30
CA ASN A 173 15.56 -4.96 -32.13
C ASN A 173 17.06 -5.23 -31.98
N ARG A 174 17.75 -4.58 -31.03
CA ARG A 174 19.21 -4.63 -30.90
C ARG A 174 19.74 -6.03 -30.57
N HIS A 175 18.92 -6.88 -29.96
CA HIS A 175 19.29 -8.22 -29.52
C HIS A 175 18.41 -9.34 -30.11
N SER A 176 17.73 -9.08 -31.23
CA SER A 176 16.77 -10.01 -31.84
C SER A 176 17.34 -11.43 -32.05
N GLY A 177 18.61 -11.53 -32.48
CA GLY A 177 19.32 -12.80 -32.66
C GLY A 177 19.54 -13.62 -31.38
N ALA A 178 19.34 -13.02 -30.21
CA ALA A 178 19.45 -13.69 -28.90
C ALA A 178 18.08 -13.93 -28.23
N GLY A 179 16.97 -13.64 -28.91
CA GLY A 179 15.61 -13.93 -28.44
C GLY A 179 14.99 -12.88 -27.50
N TYR A 180 15.65 -11.73 -27.30
CA TYR A 180 15.16 -10.60 -26.51
C TYR A 180 15.39 -9.28 -27.23
N GLU A 181 14.77 -8.21 -26.73
CA GLU A 181 14.71 -6.92 -27.40
C GLU A 181 15.77 -5.94 -26.88
N ILE A 182 15.94 -5.89 -25.55
CA ILE A 182 16.88 -4.98 -24.87
C ILE A 182 17.59 -5.69 -23.70
N CYS A 183 18.79 -5.25 -23.35
CA CYS A 183 19.54 -5.75 -22.20
C CYS A 183 19.28 -4.92 -20.94
N ASP A 184 19.58 -5.47 -19.76
CA ASP A 184 19.27 -4.89 -18.44
C ASP A 184 20.34 -3.95 -17.85
N ASN A 185 21.42 -3.70 -18.59
CA ASN A 185 22.57 -2.94 -18.14
C ASN A 185 22.88 -1.74 -19.05
N GLU A 186 23.88 -0.93 -18.69
CA GLU A 186 24.27 0.32 -19.37
C GLU A 186 24.63 0.17 -20.86
N HIS A 187 24.88 -1.05 -21.36
CA HIS A 187 24.97 -1.27 -22.81
C HIS A 187 23.66 -0.87 -23.53
N CYS A 188 22.53 -1.01 -22.85
CA CYS A 188 21.22 -0.57 -23.29
C CYS A 188 20.70 0.53 -22.35
N GLN A 189 20.14 0.13 -21.20
CA GLN A 189 19.76 0.99 -20.10
C GLN A 189 19.61 0.15 -18.82
N MET A 190 19.84 0.76 -17.67
CA MET A 190 19.84 0.06 -16.38
C MET A 190 18.42 -0.34 -15.97
N TYR A 191 18.07 -1.62 -16.12
CA TYR A 191 16.79 -2.19 -15.68
C TYR A 191 16.99 -3.06 -14.43
N ILE A 192 16.66 -2.50 -13.27
CA ILE A 192 16.92 -3.15 -11.98
C ILE A 192 15.77 -4.03 -11.49
N GLY A 193 14.64 -4.08 -12.21
CA GLY A 193 13.39 -4.69 -11.75
C GLY A 193 12.54 -3.75 -10.87
N TYR A 194 11.44 -4.27 -10.33
CA TYR A 194 10.43 -3.50 -9.62
C TYR A 194 10.76 -3.31 -8.13
N ILE A 195 11.00 -2.06 -7.73
CA ILE A 195 11.44 -1.73 -6.37
C ILE A 195 10.30 -1.63 -5.34
N GLY A 196 9.03 -1.79 -5.75
CA GLY A 196 7.84 -1.68 -4.91
C GLY A 196 7.25 -0.26 -4.86
N ASP A 197 5.92 -0.14 -4.84
CA ASP A 197 5.18 1.13 -4.91
C ASP A 197 5.62 2.13 -3.84
N ASN A 198 5.76 1.67 -2.60
CA ASN A 198 6.19 2.49 -1.47
C ASN A 198 7.62 3.04 -1.62
N ASN A 199 8.41 2.44 -2.51
CA ASN A 199 9.80 2.80 -2.73
C ASN A 199 10.01 3.60 -4.01
N LEU A 200 8.99 3.87 -4.83
CA LEU A 200 9.15 4.57 -6.11
C LEU A 200 9.35 6.09 -5.97
N GLY A 201 9.00 6.69 -4.83
CA GLY A 201 9.18 8.14 -4.64
C GLY A 201 8.51 8.97 -5.75
N ASN A 202 9.21 9.99 -6.26
CA ASN A 202 8.73 10.79 -7.38
C ASN A 202 8.77 10.04 -8.71
N ALA A 203 9.59 8.98 -8.84
CA ALA A 203 9.74 8.22 -10.08
C ALA A 203 8.42 7.57 -10.49
N GLY A 204 7.68 6.96 -9.56
CA GLY A 204 6.38 6.33 -9.86
C GLY A 204 5.36 7.33 -10.42
N ALA A 205 5.26 8.52 -9.81
CA ALA A 205 4.42 9.59 -10.32
C ALA A 205 4.89 10.12 -11.69
N ALA A 206 6.21 10.25 -11.89
CA ALA A 206 6.76 10.68 -13.17
C ALA A 206 6.45 9.69 -14.31
N VAL A 207 6.56 8.37 -14.06
CA VAL A 207 6.17 7.34 -15.03
C VAL A 207 4.67 7.43 -15.34
N ALA A 208 3.82 7.50 -14.30
CA ALA A 208 2.38 7.57 -14.47
C ALA A 208 1.90 8.84 -15.19
N GLU A 209 2.47 10.01 -14.86
CA GLU A 209 2.11 11.29 -15.48
C GLU A 209 2.63 11.43 -16.92
N THR A 210 3.60 10.60 -17.33
CA THR A 210 4.16 10.56 -18.70
C THR A 210 3.84 9.26 -19.41
N ARG A 211 2.83 8.51 -18.93
CA ARG A 211 2.50 7.17 -19.43
C ARG A 211 2.39 7.17 -20.95
N GLY A 212 3.14 6.28 -21.60
CA GLY A 212 3.20 6.14 -23.05
C GLY A 212 3.87 7.26 -23.83
N GLN A 213 4.27 8.37 -23.22
CA GLN A 213 4.88 9.49 -23.95
C GLN A 213 6.32 9.16 -24.37
N TYR A 214 6.63 9.35 -25.65
CA TYR A 214 7.96 9.16 -26.24
C TYR A 214 8.22 10.22 -27.33
N LEU A 215 9.49 10.39 -27.69
CA LEU A 215 9.94 11.34 -28.70
C LEU A 215 10.14 10.67 -30.06
N THR A 216 9.75 11.39 -31.10
CA THR A 216 9.94 11.01 -32.50
C THR A 216 10.67 12.09 -33.28
N TYR A 217 11.35 11.68 -34.35
CA TYR A 217 11.90 12.55 -35.38
C TYR A 217 11.50 11.97 -36.73
N ASN A 218 10.87 12.78 -37.59
CA ASN A 218 10.27 12.33 -38.85
C ASN A 218 9.35 11.10 -38.66
N GLY A 219 8.50 11.12 -37.62
CA GLY A 219 7.54 10.05 -37.32
C GLY A 219 8.13 8.78 -36.71
N LYS A 220 9.46 8.64 -36.60
CA LYS A 220 10.12 7.45 -36.05
C LYS A 220 10.59 7.70 -34.60
N PRO A 221 10.47 6.72 -33.68
CA PRO A 221 11.04 6.85 -32.33
C PRO A 221 12.53 7.18 -32.38
N ILE A 222 12.99 8.10 -31.54
CA ILE A 222 14.41 8.48 -31.49
C ILE A 222 15.21 7.60 -30.52
N SER A 223 16.47 7.35 -30.83
CA SER A 223 17.43 6.85 -29.84
C SER A 223 17.82 8.00 -28.89
N ALA A 224 16.97 8.27 -27.88
CA ALA A 224 17.17 9.33 -26.90
C ALA A 224 18.28 8.98 -25.90
N CYS A 225 19.54 9.02 -26.35
CA CYS A 225 20.70 8.76 -25.51
C CYS A 225 20.77 9.75 -24.33
N TYR A 226 21.24 9.28 -23.18
CA TYR A 226 21.41 10.09 -21.98
C TYR A 226 22.62 9.58 -21.18
N CYS A 227 23.22 10.44 -20.37
CA CYS A 227 24.34 10.11 -19.48
C CYS A 227 24.24 10.86 -18.17
N SER A 228 25.04 10.48 -17.16
CA SER A 228 25.02 11.12 -15.84
C SER A 228 25.23 12.64 -15.93
N SER A 229 26.31 13.08 -16.57
CA SER A 229 26.58 14.51 -16.78
C SER A 229 27.35 14.73 -18.08
N ASN A 230 26.93 15.73 -18.86
CA ASN A 230 27.66 16.16 -20.05
C ASN A 230 28.82 17.13 -19.72
N GLY A 231 28.94 17.58 -18.45
CA GLY A 231 30.03 18.42 -17.99
C GLY A 231 29.96 19.88 -18.43
N GLY A 232 28.87 20.30 -19.05
CA GLY A 232 28.65 21.66 -19.52
C GLY A 232 28.43 21.79 -21.02
N ILE A 233 28.65 20.73 -21.79
CA ILE A 233 28.49 20.72 -23.24
C ILE A 233 28.07 19.33 -23.71
N THR A 234 26.99 19.22 -24.47
CA THR A 234 26.55 17.94 -25.06
C THR A 234 27.47 17.52 -26.20
N GLU A 235 27.40 16.24 -26.59
CA GLU A 235 28.19 15.68 -27.70
C GLU A 235 27.31 15.21 -28.86
N SER A 236 27.85 15.18 -30.06
CA SER A 236 27.19 14.51 -31.20
C SER A 236 27.43 13.00 -31.22
N ALA A 237 26.48 12.26 -31.80
CA ALA A 237 26.63 10.81 -31.98
C ALA A 237 27.78 10.43 -32.93
N ASN A 238 28.04 11.24 -33.95
CA ASN A 238 29.17 11.06 -34.87
C ASN A 238 30.51 11.22 -34.12
N ASN A 239 30.67 12.30 -33.35
CA ASN A 239 31.89 12.55 -32.57
C ASN A 239 32.16 11.42 -31.55
N ALA A 240 31.13 11.00 -30.83
CA ALA A 240 31.25 10.01 -29.76
C ALA A 240 31.51 8.58 -30.26
N TRP A 241 30.92 8.19 -31.40
CA TRP A 241 30.88 6.79 -31.85
C TRP A 241 31.28 6.55 -33.30
N GLY A 242 31.58 7.59 -34.08
CA GLY A 242 31.86 7.47 -35.52
C GLY A 242 30.63 7.09 -36.36
N SER A 243 29.44 7.31 -35.83
CA SER A 243 28.16 7.07 -36.53
C SER A 243 27.85 8.15 -37.57
N ALA A 244 26.83 7.97 -38.40
CA ALA A 244 26.31 9.08 -39.23
C ALA A 244 25.75 10.21 -38.34
N ASP A 245 25.67 11.42 -38.89
CA ASP A 245 25.09 12.55 -38.15
C ASP A 245 23.63 12.30 -37.78
N VAL A 246 23.29 12.59 -36.53
CA VAL A 246 21.95 12.42 -35.98
C VAL A 246 21.40 13.80 -35.62
N PRO A 247 20.40 14.34 -36.34
CA PRO A 247 19.98 15.74 -36.23
C PRO A 247 19.54 16.21 -34.83
N TYR A 248 19.07 15.28 -34.00
CA TYR A 248 18.62 15.54 -32.64
C TYR A 248 19.66 15.17 -31.56
N LEU A 249 20.86 14.68 -31.92
CA LEU A 249 21.98 14.42 -31.00
C LEU A 249 23.17 15.29 -31.42
N VAL A 250 23.11 16.55 -31.01
CA VAL A 250 24.04 17.60 -31.45
C VAL A 250 24.80 18.20 -30.26
N VAL A 251 25.92 18.85 -30.57
CA VAL A 251 26.71 19.60 -29.61
C VAL A 251 26.00 20.91 -29.24
N LYS A 252 25.86 21.18 -27.95
CA LYS A 252 25.28 22.40 -27.38
C LYS A 252 25.89 22.71 -26.02
N GLU A 253 26.08 23.99 -25.74
CA GLU A 253 26.36 24.46 -24.38
C GLU A 253 25.20 24.15 -23.44
N ASP A 254 25.52 23.55 -22.30
CA ASP A 254 24.59 23.21 -21.23
C ASP A 254 25.06 23.82 -19.89
N PRO A 255 24.81 25.13 -19.68
CA PRO A 255 25.30 25.83 -18.49
C PRO A 255 24.70 25.31 -17.18
N HIS A 256 23.66 24.49 -17.22
CA HIS A 256 23.02 23.89 -16.05
C HIS A 256 23.73 22.62 -15.58
N ASP A 257 24.49 21.93 -16.45
CA ASP A 257 25.23 20.72 -16.08
C ASP A 257 26.65 21.07 -15.62
N ILE A 258 26.74 21.55 -14.37
CA ILE A 258 28.01 21.86 -13.71
C ILE A 258 28.51 20.70 -12.83
N ALA A 259 27.79 19.59 -12.80
CA ALA A 259 28.19 18.41 -12.04
C ALA A 259 29.47 17.81 -12.63
N TYR A 260 30.31 17.23 -11.76
CA TYR A 260 31.57 16.59 -12.16
C TYR A 260 32.49 17.48 -13.00
N ARG A 261 32.50 18.80 -12.79
CA ARG A 261 33.52 19.68 -13.36
C ARG A 261 34.83 19.59 -12.57
N ASN A 262 35.93 19.85 -13.25
CA ASN A 262 37.28 19.95 -12.70
C ASN A 262 37.74 18.71 -11.91
N GLN A 263 37.35 17.52 -12.36
CA GLN A 263 37.72 16.25 -11.72
C GLN A 263 39.16 15.88 -12.13
N THR A 264 40.06 15.83 -11.15
CA THR A 264 41.46 15.45 -11.40
C THR A 264 41.63 13.93 -11.37
N VAL A 265 42.26 13.38 -12.40
CA VAL A 265 42.72 11.99 -12.49
C VAL A 265 44.23 11.98 -12.61
N THR A 266 44.89 11.13 -11.81
CA THR A 266 46.34 10.96 -11.83
C THR A 266 46.67 9.57 -12.37
N ILE A 267 47.48 9.53 -13.42
CA ILE A 267 47.99 8.30 -14.04
C ILE A 267 49.48 8.21 -13.75
N LYS A 268 49.88 7.35 -12.81
CA LYS A 268 51.30 7.13 -12.53
C LYS A 268 51.97 6.42 -13.70
N LYS A 269 53.23 6.74 -13.99
CA LYS A 269 53.99 6.03 -15.03
C LYS A 269 54.45 4.64 -14.58
N GLN A 270 54.70 4.47 -13.29
CA GLN A 270 55.01 3.19 -12.66
C GLN A 270 54.24 3.03 -11.35
N GLY A 271 54.14 1.80 -10.83
CA GLY A 271 53.41 1.53 -9.57
C GLY A 271 51.94 1.94 -9.61
N PHE A 272 51.31 1.89 -10.78
CA PHE A 272 49.87 2.07 -10.96
C PHE A 272 49.10 0.84 -10.47
N ASP A 273 47.80 1.02 -10.23
CA ASP A 273 46.95 -0.07 -9.75
C ASP A 273 46.73 -1.18 -10.80
N SER A 274 46.29 -2.34 -10.32
CA SER A 274 46.02 -3.51 -11.17
C SER A 274 44.88 -3.27 -12.17
N THR A 275 43.99 -2.30 -11.93
CA THR A 275 42.89 -2.00 -12.85
C THR A 275 43.43 -1.36 -14.11
N LEU A 276 44.26 -0.32 -13.99
CA LEU A 276 44.91 0.31 -15.15
C LEU A 276 45.79 -0.70 -15.90
N ALA A 277 46.59 -1.50 -15.18
CA ALA A 277 47.41 -2.55 -15.77
C ALA A 277 46.58 -3.53 -16.61
N ASN A 278 45.46 -3.99 -16.06
CA ASN A 278 44.55 -4.92 -16.73
C ASN A 278 43.83 -4.26 -17.91
N ASN A 279 43.43 -2.99 -17.81
CA ASN A 279 42.79 -2.29 -18.92
C ASN A 279 43.74 -2.14 -20.12
N ILE A 280 45.00 -1.79 -19.88
CA ILE A 280 46.05 -1.73 -20.90
C ILE A 280 46.29 -3.12 -21.50
N LYS A 281 46.41 -4.16 -20.66
CA LYS A 281 46.54 -5.54 -21.12
C LYS A 281 45.36 -5.97 -22.01
N ASN A 282 44.13 -5.66 -21.58
CA ASN A 282 42.92 -6.01 -22.32
C ASN A 282 42.86 -5.35 -23.68
N ILE A 283 43.28 -4.08 -23.81
CA ILE A 283 43.29 -3.43 -25.13
C ILE A 283 44.37 -4.01 -26.05
N ILE A 284 45.53 -4.40 -25.51
CA ILE A 284 46.59 -5.10 -26.25
C ILE A 284 46.07 -6.42 -26.82
N LEU A 285 45.39 -7.22 -25.99
CA LEU A 285 44.82 -8.50 -26.38
C LEU A 285 43.69 -8.33 -27.39
N THR A 286 42.78 -7.38 -27.13
CA THR A 286 41.62 -7.13 -28.01
C THR A 286 42.06 -6.69 -29.40
N LYS A 287 43.07 -5.81 -29.50
CA LYS A 287 43.62 -5.35 -30.77
C LYS A 287 44.69 -6.30 -31.34
N LYS A 288 45.02 -7.38 -30.63
CA LYS A 288 46.04 -8.37 -30.99
C LYS A 288 47.39 -7.71 -31.33
N LEU A 289 47.82 -6.71 -30.55
CA LEU A 289 48.98 -5.86 -30.91
C LEU A 289 50.33 -6.60 -30.89
N LEU A 290 50.39 -7.74 -30.23
CA LEU A 290 51.57 -8.62 -30.20
C LEU A 290 51.52 -9.75 -31.23
N ASN A 291 50.40 -9.87 -31.95
CA ASN A 291 50.27 -10.87 -33.00
C ASN A 291 51.27 -10.59 -34.12
N ASN A 292 51.82 -11.65 -34.73
CA ASN A 292 52.88 -11.57 -35.74
C ASN A 292 54.20 -10.95 -35.25
N LYS A 293 54.38 -10.73 -33.95
CA LYS A 293 55.65 -10.28 -33.33
C LYS A 293 56.40 -11.38 -32.56
N GLY A 294 55.90 -12.62 -32.57
CA GLY A 294 56.54 -13.76 -31.90
C GLY A 294 56.29 -13.84 -30.38
N TYR A 295 55.22 -13.21 -29.87
CA TYR A 295 54.87 -13.20 -28.45
C TYR A 295 53.52 -13.85 -28.16
N SER A 296 53.42 -14.43 -26.96
CA SER A 296 52.20 -15.06 -26.47
C SER A 296 51.06 -14.04 -26.28
N LEU A 297 49.85 -14.45 -26.64
CA LEU A 297 48.60 -13.70 -26.37
C LEU A 297 47.86 -14.26 -25.13
N GLN A 298 48.48 -15.13 -24.35
CA GLN A 298 47.90 -15.58 -23.09
C GLN A 298 47.94 -14.45 -22.06
N PRO A 299 46.84 -14.14 -21.34
CA PRO A 299 46.81 -13.01 -20.39
C PRO A 299 47.87 -13.08 -19.28
N ASN A 300 48.27 -14.29 -18.88
CA ASN A 300 49.27 -14.52 -17.83
C ASN A 300 50.72 -14.33 -18.33
N ASP A 301 50.92 -14.30 -19.65
CA ASP A 301 52.24 -14.14 -20.27
C ASP A 301 52.60 -12.68 -20.57
N ILE A 302 51.72 -11.74 -20.21
CA ILE A 302 51.88 -10.31 -20.49
C ILE A 302 51.76 -9.54 -19.16
N THR A 303 52.80 -8.76 -18.83
CA THR A 303 52.80 -7.86 -17.67
C THR A 303 53.12 -6.43 -18.12
N VAL A 304 52.31 -5.47 -17.71
CA VAL A 304 52.55 -4.04 -17.99
C VAL A 304 53.48 -3.49 -16.91
N LYS A 305 54.66 -3.00 -17.28
CA LYS A 305 55.72 -2.57 -16.35
C LYS A 305 55.69 -1.06 -16.12
N SER A 306 55.60 -0.28 -17.20
CA SER A 306 55.58 1.18 -17.15
C SER A 306 54.78 1.79 -18.30
N ILE A 307 54.35 3.03 -18.11
CA ILE A 307 53.84 3.92 -19.15
C ILE A 307 54.93 4.94 -19.45
N ASN A 308 55.55 4.80 -20.62
CA ASN A 308 56.67 5.62 -21.04
C ASN A 308 56.19 6.97 -21.55
N ASN A 309 55.07 6.99 -22.29
CA ASN A 309 54.47 8.18 -22.86
C ASN A 309 52.95 8.05 -22.92
N LEU A 310 52.24 9.13 -22.61
CA LEU A 310 50.80 9.28 -22.82
C LEU A 310 50.53 10.65 -23.43
N LYS A 311 49.84 10.68 -24.56
CA LYS A 311 49.48 11.93 -25.25
C LYS A 311 48.07 11.86 -25.82
N ILE A 312 47.27 12.89 -25.57
CA ILE A 312 46.03 13.10 -26.33
C ILE A 312 46.42 13.79 -27.65
N THR A 313 46.14 13.13 -28.77
CA THR A 313 46.60 13.57 -30.10
C THR A 313 45.51 14.26 -30.90
N GLU A 314 44.24 14.05 -30.57
CA GLU A 314 43.12 14.64 -31.29
C GLU A 314 41.93 14.91 -30.35
N TYR A 315 41.27 16.04 -30.54
CA TYR A 315 40.01 16.42 -29.90
C TYR A 315 38.94 16.69 -30.94
N ASN A 316 37.68 16.35 -30.63
CA ASN A 316 36.54 16.70 -31.45
C ASN A 316 36.37 18.23 -31.48
N LYS A 317 36.36 18.82 -32.69
CA LYS A 317 36.34 20.28 -32.87
C LYS A 317 35.13 20.98 -32.24
N THR A 318 33.96 20.32 -32.27
CA THR A 318 32.71 20.91 -31.79
C THR A 318 32.48 20.63 -30.31
N GLY A 319 32.61 19.38 -29.85
CA GLY A 319 32.29 18.99 -28.47
C GLY A 319 33.47 18.99 -27.48
N GLY A 320 34.70 19.24 -27.93
CA GLY A 320 35.89 19.36 -27.09
C GLY A 320 36.36 18.06 -26.42
N ARG A 321 35.74 16.92 -26.72
CA ARG A 321 36.12 15.61 -26.16
C ARG A 321 37.31 15.00 -26.90
N ALA A 322 38.18 14.31 -26.16
CA ALA A 322 39.30 13.58 -26.74
C ALA A 322 38.83 12.49 -27.70
N ALA A 323 39.39 12.50 -28.90
CA ALA A 323 39.05 11.60 -30.00
C ALA A 323 40.13 10.54 -30.23
N LYS A 324 41.42 10.90 -30.08
CA LYS A 324 42.55 9.96 -30.19
C LYS A 324 43.60 10.24 -29.13
N ALA A 325 44.24 9.17 -28.66
CA ALA A 325 45.41 9.22 -27.78
C ALA A 325 46.44 8.16 -28.20
N VAL A 326 47.70 8.42 -27.87
CA VAL A 326 48.80 7.47 -28.02
C VAL A 326 49.35 7.17 -26.63
N LEU A 327 49.55 5.89 -26.36
CA LEU A 327 50.08 5.35 -25.10
C LEU A 327 51.24 4.41 -25.43
N ASP A 328 52.45 4.73 -25.00
CA ASP A 328 53.63 3.87 -25.15
C ASP A 328 53.92 3.20 -23.82
N VAL A 329 53.98 1.86 -23.81
CA VAL A 329 54.16 1.07 -22.59
C VAL A 329 55.33 0.11 -22.70
N THR A 330 56.03 -0.09 -21.59
CA THR A 330 56.96 -1.22 -21.45
C THR A 330 56.19 -2.43 -20.94
N LEU A 331 56.34 -3.56 -21.63
CA LEU A 331 55.72 -4.83 -21.32
C LEU A 331 56.79 -5.88 -21.08
N GLU A 332 56.61 -6.72 -20.06
CA GLU A 332 57.29 -8.02 -19.98
C GLU A 332 56.40 -9.06 -20.65
N VAL A 333 56.90 -9.70 -21.71
CA VAL A 333 56.13 -10.64 -22.55
C VAL A 333 56.88 -11.96 -22.70
N LYS A 334 56.13 -13.05 -22.86
CA LYS A 334 56.70 -14.37 -23.17
C LYS A 334 56.82 -14.60 -24.67
N ARG A 335 58.01 -14.97 -25.15
CA ARG A 335 58.26 -15.40 -26.53
C ARG A 335 57.58 -16.73 -26.82
N THR A 336 57.02 -16.87 -28.02
CA THR A 336 56.40 -18.13 -28.46
C THR A 336 57.45 -19.15 -28.91
N SER A 337 58.64 -18.72 -29.29
CA SER A 337 59.70 -19.60 -29.82
C SER A 337 60.35 -20.47 -28.75
N ASP A 338 60.69 -19.91 -27.60
CA ASP A 338 61.46 -20.59 -26.54
C ASP A 338 60.87 -20.41 -25.14
N GLY A 339 59.75 -19.70 -25.01
CA GLY A 339 59.07 -19.47 -23.74
C GLY A 339 59.81 -18.52 -22.80
N LYS A 340 60.91 -17.87 -23.22
CA LYS A 340 61.62 -16.89 -22.39
C LYS A 340 60.82 -15.59 -22.31
N LYS A 341 60.99 -14.90 -21.18
CA LYS A 341 60.44 -13.56 -20.96
C LYS A 341 61.42 -12.50 -21.42
N GLU A 342 60.92 -11.45 -22.06
CA GLU A 342 61.70 -10.26 -22.42
C GLU A 342 60.86 -8.99 -22.29
N GLU A 343 61.54 -7.85 -22.12
CA GLU A 343 60.88 -6.55 -22.08
C GLU A 343 60.86 -5.89 -23.46
N ILE A 344 59.69 -5.39 -23.85
CA ILE A 344 59.49 -4.69 -25.12
C ILE A 344 58.77 -3.36 -24.88
N THR A 345 58.96 -2.40 -25.77
CA THR A 345 58.10 -1.22 -25.84
C THR A 345 57.01 -1.43 -26.88
N GLN A 346 55.76 -1.14 -26.51
CA GLN A 346 54.60 -1.24 -27.39
C GLN A 346 53.81 0.07 -27.41
N SER A 347 53.69 0.67 -28.59
CA SER A 347 52.81 1.83 -28.83
C SER A 347 51.36 1.39 -29.06
N ILE A 348 50.43 2.08 -28.42
CA ILE A 348 48.99 1.78 -28.47
C ILE A 348 48.26 3.05 -28.90
N THR A 349 47.58 2.99 -30.05
CA THR A 349 46.63 4.05 -30.44
C THR A 349 45.26 3.74 -29.83
N LEU A 350 44.74 4.68 -29.05
CA LEU A 350 43.42 4.62 -28.43
C LEU A 350 42.48 5.60 -29.13
N ILE A 351 41.25 5.17 -29.41
CA ILE A 351 40.23 5.99 -30.06
C ILE A 351 38.97 6.10 -29.20
N ARG A 352 38.42 7.31 -29.10
CA ARG A 352 37.12 7.60 -28.45
C ARG A 352 36.97 6.89 -27.10
N GLY A 353 35.96 6.02 -26.97
CA GLY A 353 35.66 5.26 -25.75
C GLY A 353 36.82 4.42 -25.21
N GLU A 354 37.76 3.98 -26.06
CA GLU A 354 38.95 3.24 -25.61
C GLU A 354 39.82 4.08 -24.68
N ILE A 355 39.95 5.38 -24.94
CA ILE A 355 40.71 6.30 -24.08
C ILE A 355 40.11 6.29 -22.68
N ARG A 356 38.77 6.39 -22.59
CA ARG A 356 38.03 6.40 -21.33
C ARG A 356 38.20 5.08 -20.58
N SER A 357 37.98 3.96 -21.26
CA SER A 357 38.04 2.62 -20.66
C SER A 357 39.46 2.26 -20.22
N VAL A 358 40.49 2.57 -21.02
CA VAL A 358 41.88 2.27 -20.68
C VAL A 358 42.36 3.11 -19.51
N LEU A 359 42.15 4.43 -19.57
CA LEU A 359 42.65 5.37 -18.56
C LEU A 359 41.72 5.50 -17.33
N GLY A 360 40.59 4.78 -17.29
CA GLY A 360 39.64 4.82 -16.17
C GLY A 360 38.94 6.17 -15.99
N LEU A 361 38.72 6.92 -17.08
CA LEU A 361 38.13 8.26 -17.01
C LEU A 361 36.60 8.21 -16.86
N ARG A 362 36.03 9.20 -16.17
CA ARG A 362 34.57 9.38 -16.14
C ARG A 362 34.02 9.94 -17.44
N SER A 363 34.81 10.77 -18.13
CA SER A 363 34.43 11.49 -19.35
C SER A 363 35.67 11.75 -20.20
N LEU A 364 35.47 11.94 -21.51
CA LEU A 364 36.51 12.33 -22.47
C LEU A 364 36.64 13.85 -22.62
N LEU A 365 35.83 14.63 -21.91
CA LEU A 365 35.97 16.09 -21.90
C LEU A 365 37.13 16.47 -20.97
N ILE A 366 38.35 16.34 -21.50
CA ILE A 366 39.60 16.67 -20.81
C ILE A 366 39.87 18.15 -21.04
N VAL A 367 39.76 18.96 -19.99
CA VAL A 367 39.96 20.41 -20.04
C VAL A 367 41.40 20.81 -19.71
N LYS A 368 42.18 19.89 -19.12
CA LYS A 368 43.61 20.08 -18.85
C LYS A 368 44.34 18.74 -18.88
N PHE A 369 45.52 18.71 -19.49
CA PHE A 369 46.42 17.56 -19.54
C PHE A 369 47.85 18.04 -19.27
N GLU A 370 48.49 17.48 -18.24
CA GLU A 370 49.85 17.85 -17.84
C GLU A 370 50.67 16.60 -17.46
N GLU A 371 51.96 16.62 -17.78
CA GLU A 371 52.93 15.66 -17.24
C GLU A 371 53.62 16.30 -16.04
N ASP A 372 53.54 15.64 -14.89
CA ASP A 372 54.23 16.02 -13.65
C ASP A 372 55.48 15.15 -13.54
N LYS A 373 56.61 15.67 -14.03
CA LYS A 373 57.90 14.96 -14.10
C LYS A 373 58.44 14.65 -12.70
N ASP A 374 58.22 15.54 -11.74
CA ASP A 374 58.70 15.37 -10.37
C ASP A 374 57.97 14.23 -9.64
N LYS A 375 56.68 14.02 -9.96
CA LYS A 375 55.86 12.95 -9.38
C LYS A 375 55.72 11.71 -10.26
N ASP A 376 56.46 11.65 -11.36
CA ASP A 376 56.42 10.58 -12.35
C ASP A 376 54.98 10.15 -12.75
N CYS A 377 54.16 11.14 -13.13
CA CYS A 377 52.76 10.90 -13.46
C CYS A 377 52.18 11.87 -14.50
N TYR A 378 51.02 11.53 -15.05
CA TYR A 378 50.18 12.41 -15.85
C TYR A 378 48.97 12.86 -15.03
N ARG A 379 48.61 14.13 -15.13
CA ARG A 379 47.44 14.73 -14.47
C ARG A 379 46.46 15.22 -15.52
N LEU A 380 45.25 14.69 -15.46
CA LEU A 380 44.15 15.03 -16.35
C LEU A 380 43.04 15.70 -15.54
N VAL A 381 42.53 16.82 -16.00
CA VAL A 381 41.33 17.45 -15.44
C VAL A 381 40.18 17.20 -16.42
N THR A 382 39.12 16.56 -15.93
CA THR A 382 37.97 16.14 -16.72
C THR A 382 36.68 16.78 -16.25
N ASN A 383 35.76 17.01 -17.19
CA ASN A 383 34.41 17.49 -16.94
C ASN A 383 33.37 16.43 -17.34
N GLY A 384 32.33 16.28 -16.53
CA GLY A 384 31.20 15.39 -16.80
C GLY A 384 31.45 13.93 -16.46
N TYR A 385 30.42 13.11 -16.70
CA TYR A 385 30.43 11.68 -16.46
C TYR A 385 29.53 10.97 -17.49
N GLY A 386 30.17 10.27 -18.41
CA GLY A 386 29.55 9.48 -19.47
C GLY A 386 29.97 9.96 -20.87
N HIS A 387 29.20 9.58 -21.88
CA HIS A 387 29.50 9.90 -23.28
C HIS A 387 29.18 11.34 -23.68
N GLY A 388 28.34 12.06 -22.91
CA GLY A 388 27.95 13.44 -23.22
C GLY A 388 26.89 13.61 -24.31
N VAL A 389 26.61 12.56 -25.08
CA VAL A 389 25.56 12.57 -26.12
C VAL A 389 24.15 12.61 -25.52
N GLY A 390 23.32 13.55 -25.98
CA GLY A 390 21.92 13.70 -25.60
C GLY A 390 21.73 14.30 -24.20
N MET A 391 20.82 13.74 -23.39
CA MET A 391 20.44 14.34 -22.11
C MET A 391 21.46 14.06 -20.99
N GLY A 392 22.00 15.12 -20.40
CA GLY A 392 22.73 15.04 -19.13
C GLY A 392 21.76 14.97 -17.96
N GLN A 393 21.80 13.91 -17.15
CA GLN A 393 20.85 13.68 -16.04
C GLN A 393 20.95 14.78 -14.97
N TYR A 394 22.18 15.17 -14.59
CA TYR A 394 22.40 16.29 -13.66
C TYR A 394 21.98 17.64 -14.27
N GLY A 395 22.23 17.86 -15.57
CA GLY A 395 21.74 19.05 -16.28
C GLY A 395 20.21 19.12 -16.33
N ALA A 396 19.53 18.00 -16.61
CA ALA A 396 18.07 17.90 -16.58
C ALA A 396 17.52 18.20 -15.18
N LYS A 397 18.16 17.67 -14.13
CA LYS A 397 17.83 17.99 -12.74
C LYS A 397 17.97 19.49 -12.45
N ALA A 398 19.11 20.09 -12.80
CA ALA A 398 19.36 21.52 -12.56
C ALA A 398 18.40 22.42 -13.34
N ARG A 399 18.05 22.09 -14.59
CA ARG A 399 17.00 22.79 -15.36
C ARG A 399 15.63 22.69 -14.71
N ALA A 400 15.29 21.51 -14.20
CA ALA A 400 14.05 21.30 -13.48
C ALA A 400 13.99 22.12 -12.19
N GLU A 401 15.10 22.19 -11.44
CA GLU A 401 15.26 23.04 -10.26
C GLU A 401 15.20 24.55 -10.60
N ALA A 402 15.60 24.93 -11.82
CA ALA A 402 15.42 26.27 -12.39
C ALA A 402 14.00 26.54 -12.94
N GLY A 403 13.05 25.62 -12.74
CA GLY A 403 11.64 25.80 -13.11
C GLY A 403 11.25 25.32 -14.51
N HIS A 404 12.16 24.67 -15.25
CA HIS A 404 11.81 24.14 -16.57
C HIS A 404 10.96 22.87 -16.45
N GLY A 405 9.82 22.84 -17.14
CA GLY A 405 9.02 21.62 -17.29
C GLY A 405 9.73 20.56 -18.16
N TYR A 406 9.34 19.29 -18.02
CA TYR A 406 10.01 18.17 -18.70
C TYR A 406 10.05 18.29 -20.22
N LYS A 407 9.03 18.88 -20.84
CA LYS A 407 9.00 19.15 -22.29
C LYS A 407 10.12 20.11 -22.71
N ASN A 408 10.33 21.20 -21.96
CA ASN A 408 11.39 22.17 -22.24
C ASN A 408 12.78 21.53 -22.05
N ILE A 409 12.92 20.66 -21.05
CA ILE A 409 14.16 19.89 -20.83
C ILE A 409 14.44 18.98 -22.03
N LEU A 410 13.45 18.22 -22.48
CA LEU A 410 13.59 17.31 -23.62
C LEU A 410 13.87 18.06 -24.92
N SER A 411 13.16 19.15 -25.22
CA SER A 411 13.40 19.94 -26.43
C SER A 411 14.78 20.58 -26.47
N PHE A 412 15.37 20.89 -25.30
CA PHE A 412 16.76 21.35 -25.22
C PHE A 412 17.74 20.26 -25.66
N TYR A 413 17.63 19.05 -25.08
CA TYR A 413 18.56 17.95 -25.34
C TYR A 413 18.33 17.23 -26.67
N TYR A 414 17.10 17.21 -27.17
CA TYR A 414 16.69 16.52 -28.40
C TYR A 414 15.93 17.49 -29.33
N PRO A 415 16.62 18.47 -29.95
CA PRO A 415 15.98 19.47 -30.79
C PRO A 415 15.27 18.86 -32.00
N GLY A 416 14.20 19.51 -32.46
CA GLY A 416 13.46 19.09 -33.66
C GLY A 416 12.61 17.83 -33.47
N THR A 417 12.50 17.31 -32.24
CA THR A 417 11.71 16.13 -31.94
C THR A 417 10.28 16.48 -31.55
N THR A 418 9.35 15.58 -31.82
CA THR A 418 7.93 15.70 -31.49
C THR A 418 7.51 14.65 -30.46
N MET A 419 6.53 14.96 -29.63
CA MET A 419 5.99 14.01 -28.66
C MET A 419 4.92 13.13 -29.33
N ALA A 420 5.02 11.82 -29.15
CA ALA A 420 4.02 10.83 -29.51
C ALA A 420 3.61 10.02 -28.27
N THR A 421 2.52 9.25 -28.37
CA THR A 421 2.02 8.42 -27.27
C THR A 421 1.81 6.99 -27.74
N ILE A 422 2.30 6.02 -26.98
CA ILE A 422 1.99 4.60 -27.19
C ILE A 422 0.49 4.39 -26.92
N SER A 423 -0.22 3.81 -27.89
CA SER A 423 -1.55 3.29 -27.66
C SER A 423 -1.46 2.01 -26.83
N TYR A 424 -1.97 2.04 -25.60
CA TYR A 424 -2.14 0.85 -24.79
C TYR A 424 -3.62 0.48 -24.78
N PRO A 425 -3.98 -0.82 -24.74
CA PRO A 425 -5.34 -1.20 -24.40
C PRO A 425 -5.70 -0.60 -23.02
N ASP A 426 -6.86 0.08 -22.92
CA ASP A 426 -7.36 0.56 -21.63
C ASP A 426 -7.74 -0.65 -20.79
N VAL A 427 -7.04 -0.85 -19.67
CA VAL A 427 -7.27 -1.94 -18.71
C VAL A 427 -7.96 -1.44 -17.44
N THR A 428 -8.28 -0.15 -17.35
CA THR A 428 -8.93 0.42 -16.16
C THR A 428 -10.42 0.15 -16.21
N PRO A 429 -11.04 -0.59 -15.27
CA PRO A 429 -12.48 -0.80 -15.35
C PRO A 429 -13.28 0.50 -15.20
N PRO A 430 -14.48 0.60 -15.81
CA PRO A 430 -15.41 1.67 -15.47
C PRO A 430 -15.75 1.61 -13.97
N SER A 431 -16.19 2.71 -13.36
CA SER A 431 -16.70 2.68 -11.99
C SER A 431 -18.21 2.98 -11.96
N VAL A 432 -18.92 2.23 -11.12
CA VAL A 432 -20.35 2.40 -10.87
C VAL A 432 -20.53 2.96 -9.46
N SER A 433 -21.13 4.14 -9.37
CA SER A 433 -21.29 4.90 -8.11
C SER A 433 -22.71 5.45 -7.95
N SER A 434 -22.99 6.05 -6.78
CA SER A 434 -24.30 6.65 -6.46
C SER A 434 -25.51 5.73 -6.66
N VAL A 435 -25.30 4.43 -6.47
CA VAL A 435 -26.32 3.39 -6.65
C VAL A 435 -27.37 3.51 -5.56
N SER A 436 -28.62 3.74 -5.95
CA SER A 436 -29.77 3.89 -5.03
C SER A 436 -31.08 3.50 -5.72
N ALA A 437 -32.12 3.21 -4.93
CA ALA A 437 -33.48 3.02 -5.40
C ALA A 437 -34.41 4.05 -4.75
N ASN A 438 -35.43 4.50 -5.47
CA ASN A 438 -36.44 5.40 -4.94
C ASN A 438 -37.83 5.09 -5.52
N PRO A 439 -38.80 4.65 -4.71
CA PRO A 439 -38.63 4.27 -3.30
C PRO A 439 -37.77 3.00 -3.15
N ASP A 440 -36.93 2.94 -2.12
CA ASP A 440 -36.16 1.74 -1.74
C ASP A 440 -36.97 0.76 -0.86
N CYS A 441 -38.14 1.19 -0.40
CA CYS A 441 -39.10 0.41 0.39
C CYS A 441 -40.52 0.64 -0.14
N ILE A 442 -41.19 -0.43 -0.54
CA ILE A 442 -42.49 -0.39 -1.22
C ILE A 442 -43.52 -1.15 -0.39
N VAL A 443 -44.64 -0.49 -0.08
CA VAL A 443 -45.81 -1.16 0.49
C VAL A 443 -46.61 -1.81 -0.64
N ALA A 444 -46.82 -3.12 -0.53
CA ALA A 444 -47.59 -3.90 -1.48
C ALA A 444 -48.98 -3.29 -1.68
N GLY A 445 -49.32 -2.96 -2.93
CA GLY A 445 -50.59 -2.34 -3.31
C GLY A 445 -50.58 -0.81 -3.43
N GLU A 446 -49.53 -0.11 -2.97
CA GLU A 446 -49.50 1.36 -2.98
C GLU A 446 -48.56 1.98 -4.02
N ALA A 447 -47.44 1.32 -4.35
CA ALA A 447 -46.57 1.73 -5.44
C ALA A 447 -46.37 0.56 -6.42
N ASN A 448 -46.40 0.89 -7.71
CA ASN A 448 -46.26 -0.10 -8.79
C ASN A 448 -44.85 -0.14 -9.40
N SER A 449 -43.91 0.68 -8.91
CA SER A 449 -42.56 0.74 -9.45
C SER A 449 -41.54 1.39 -8.50
N THR A 450 -40.26 1.17 -8.77
CA THR A 450 -39.12 1.89 -8.16
C THR A 450 -38.13 2.34 -9.22
N LYS A 451 -37.54 3.53 -9.04
CA LYS A 451 -36.49 4.05 -9.91
C LYS A 451 -35.10 3.77 -9.31
N ILE A 452 -34.29 3.02 -10.03
CA ILE A 452 -32.89 2.72 -9.72
C ILE A 452 -32.00 3.79 -10.38
N ASN A 453 -31.17 4.47 -9.59
CA ASN A 453 -30.23 5.49 -10.05
C ASN A 453 -28.78 5.01 -9.92
N TYR A 454 -27.90 5.41 -10.84
CA TYR A 454 -26.46 5.10 -10.83
C TYR A 454 -25.65 6.12 -11.64
N THR A 455 -24.33 6.22 -11.38
CA THR A 455 -23.41 7.09 -12.11
C THR A 455 -22.20 6.30 -12.63
N LEU A 456 -21.85 6.52 -13.90
CA LEU A 456 -20.72 5.88 -14.61
C LEU A 456 -19.54 6.84 -14.78
N SER A 457 -18.30 6.34 -14.60
CA SER A 457 -17.07 7.13 -14.83
C SER A 457 -16.67 7.28 -16.30
N LYS A 458 -17.11 6.37 -17.18
CA LYS A 458 -16.89 6.39 -18.63
C LYS A 458 -18.09 5.79 -19.36
N ALA A 459 -18.13 5.95 -20.69
CA ALA A 459 -19.14 5.29 -21.51
C ALA A 459 -19.00 3.76 -21.39
N SER A 460 -20.11 3.04 -21.30
CA SER A 460 -20.11 1.59 -21.02
C SER A 460 -21.39 0.93 -21.52
N LYS A 461 -21.30 -0.35 -21.87
CA LYS A 461 -22.44 -1.25 -21.98
C LYS A 461 -22.90 -1.64 -20.57
N VAL A 462 -24.16 -1.37 -20.28
CA VAL A 462 -24.75 -1.55 -18.94
C VAL A 462 -25.77 -2.69 -18.95
N THR A 463 -25.69 -3.50 -17.91
CA THR A 463 -26.68 -4.53 -17.58
C THR A 463 -27.21 -4.26 -16.17
N VAL A 464 -28.52 -4.11 -16.02
CA VAL A 464 -29.19 -3.91 -14.73
C VAL A 464 -30.16 -5.04 -14.48
N VAL A 465 -30.02 -5.68 -13.33
CA VAL A 465 -30.67 -6.95 -13.04
C VAL A 465 -31.17 -7.00 -11.62
N ILE A 466 -32.26 -7.73 -11.38
CA ILE A 466 -32.89 -7.93 -10.09
C ILE A 466 -32.75 -9.39 -9.69
N ASN A 467 -32.29 -9.61 -8.46
CA ASN A 467 -32.21 -10.90 -7.82
C ASN A 467 -33.12 -10.94 -6.58
N ASP A 468 -33.64 -12.10 -6.24
CA ASP A 468 -34.34 -12.32 -4.97
C ASP A 468 -33.35 -12.45 -3.78
N ALA A 469 -33.89 -12.69 -2.59
CA ALA A 469 -33.10 -12.85 -1.36
C ALA A 469 -32.14 -14.05 -1.38
N SER A 470 -32.37 -15.05 -2.25
CA SER A 470 -31.47 -16.20 -2.43
C SER A 470 -30.33 -15.92 -3.43
N GLY A 471 -30.39 -14.79 -4.12
CA GLY A 471 -29.47 -14.44 -5.21
C GLY A 471 -29.89 -14.97 -6.58
N LYS A 472 -31.05 -15.63 -6.69
CA LYS A 472 -31.59 -16.11 -7.97
C LYS A 472 -32.06 -14.91 -8.81
N ARG A 473 -31.75 -14.95 -10.11
CA ARG A 473 -32.18 -13.92 -11.07
C ARG A 473 -33.71 -13.92 -11.23
N VAL A 474 -34.33 -12.75 -11.04
CA VAL A 474 -35.78 -12.54 -11.11
C VAL A 474 -36.18 -11.70 -12.33
N ARG A 475 -35.40 -10.66 -12.64
CA ARG A 475 -35.67 -9.74 -13.74
C ARG A 475 -34.39 -9.21 -14.35
N ASP A 476 -34.32 -9.13 -15.67
CA ASP A 476 -33.33 -8.28 -16.35
C ASP A 476 -34.05 -6.99 -16.80
N LEU A 477 -33.63 -5.85 -16.27
CA LEU A 477 -34.21 -4.54 -16.61
C LEU A 477 -33.55 -3.95 -17.85
N MET A 478 -32.26 -4.23 -18.00
CA MET A 478 -31.43 -3.75 -19.10
C MET A 478 -30.31 -4.76 -19.31
N THR A 479 -29.98 -5.06 -20.56
CA THR A 479 -28.89 -5.96 -20.90
C THR A 479 -28.02 -5.33 -21.98
N ASN A 480 -26.72 -5.27 -21.73
CA ASN A 480 -25.67 -4.87 -22.67
C ASN A 480 -25.95 -3.57 -23.45
N THR A 481 -26.60 -2.60 -22.81
CA THR A 481 -27.09 -1.38 -23.45
C THR A 481 -26.09 -0.26 -23.31
N ASP A 482 -25.74 0.43 -24.41
CA ASP A 482 -24.78 1.54 -24.38
C ASP A 482 -25.30 2.73 -23.56
N LYS A 483 -24.46 3.22 -22.64
CA LYS A 483 -24.70 4.40 -21.82
C LYS A 483 -23.46 5.30 -21.82
N ALA A 484 -23.69 6.60 -21.98
CA ALA A 484 -22.63 7.59 -21.88
C ALA A 484 -22.09 7.71 -20.45
N LYS A 485 -20.93 8.34 -20.27
CA LYS A 485 -20.45 8.76 -18.95
C LYS A 485 -21.48 9.66 -18.26
N GLY A 486 -21.67 9.53 -16.94
CA GLY A 486 -22.56 10.38 -16.16
C GLY A 486 -23.67 9.61 -15.44
N SER A 487 -24.68 10.34 -14.98
CA SER A 487 -25.78 9.80 -14.19
C SER A 487 -26.91 9.24 -15.05
N HIS A 488 -27.46 8.10 -14.63
CA HIS A 488 -28.51 7.35 -15.33
C HIS A 488 -29.54 6.82 -14.33
N SER A 489 -30.72 6.49 -14.85
CA SER A 489 -31.74 5.80 -14.07
C SER A 489 -32.51 4.78 -14.91
N ILE A 490 -33.07 3.77 -14.25
CA ILE A 490 -34.01 2.81 -14.84
C ILE A 490 -35.12 2.46 -13.85
N THR A 491 -36.34 2.28 -14.34
CA THR A 491 -37.49 1.93 -13.52
C THR A 491 -37.72 0.43 -13.54
N TRP A 492 -37.93 -0.16 -12.37
CA TRP A 492 -38.46 -1.51 -12.20
C TRP A 492 -39.93 -1.45 -11.80
N ASP A 493 -40.78 -2.14 -12.54
CA ASP A 493 -42.24 -2.24 -12.36
C ASP A 493 -42.68 -3.34 -11.36
N LEU A 494 -41.73 -3.86 -10.58
CA LEU A 494 -41.94 -4.92 -9.60
C LEU A 494 -42.43 -6.25 -10.21
N LYS A 495 -42.17 -6.47 -11.50
CA LYS A 495 -42.47 -7.73 -12.19
C LYS A 495 -41.20 -8.55 -12.41
N ASN A 496 -41.36 -9.86 -12.51
CA ASN A 496 -40.32 -10.79 -12.94
C ASN A 496 -40.22 -10.83 -14.48
N ASN A 497 -39.34 -11.67 -15.04
CA ASN A 497 -39.23 -11.85 -16.50
C ASN A 497 -40.50 -12.41 -17.17
N SER A 498 -41.37 -13.14 -16.45
CA SER A 498 -42.65 -13.62 -16.99
C SER A 498 -43.77 -12.57 -16.94
N GLY A 499 -43.50 -11.35 -16.46
CA GLY A 499 -44.48 -10.27 -16.34
C GLY A 499 -45.39 -10.38 -15.12
N SER A 500 -45.15 -11.34 -14.22
CA SER A 500 -45.90 -11.50 -12.96
C SER A 500 -45.32 -10.60 -11.88
N LYS A 501 -46.17 -9.97 -11.05
CA LYS A 501 -45.72 -9.18 -9.89
C LYS A 501 -44.96 -10.08 -8.92
N VAL A 502 -43.83 -9.59 -8.43
CA VAL A 502 -43.02 -10.30 -7.43
C VAL A 502 -43.63 -10.16 -6.03
N GLY A 503 -43.43 -11.17 -5.18
CA GLY A 503 -43.99 -11.21 -3.84
C GLY A 503 -43.30 -10.29 -2.84
N GLN A 504 -43.74 -10.36 -1.59
CA GLN A 504 -43.08 -9.70 -0.47
C GLN A 504 -41.64 -10.21 -0.31
N GLY A 505 -40.68 -9.31 -0.09
CA GLY A 505 -39.30 -9.70 0.13
C GLY A 505 -38.29 -8.60 -0.15
N VAL A 506 -37.02 -8.90 0.15
CA VAL A 506 -35.88 -8.05 -0.19
C VAL A 506 -35.32 -8.51 -1.54
N TYR A 507 -35.25 -7.59 -2.49
CA TYR A 507 -34.67 -7.79 -3.80
C TYR A 507 -33.37 -7.01 -3.93
N THR A 508 -32.35 -7.63 -4.50
CA THR A 508 -31.06 -6.98 -4.77
C THR A 508 -31.00 -6.63 -6.24
N PHE A 509 -30.83 -5.35 -6.57
CA PHE A 509 -30.51 -4.95 -7.93
C PHE A 509 -28.99 -4.82 -8.08
N VAL A 510 -28.48 -5.24 -9.23
CA VAL A 510 -27.05 -5.15 -9.58
C VAL A 510 -26.93 -4.36 -10.88
N VAL A 511 -26.11 -3.32 -10.86
CA VAL A 511 -25.72 -2.56 -12.05
C VAL A 511 -24.33 -3.02 -12.44
N ILE A 512 -24.18 -3.55 -13.65
CA ILE A 512 -22.92 -4.03 -14.22
C ILE A 512 -22.59 -3.11 -15.39
N ALA A 513 -21.41 -2.52 -15.41
CA ALA A 513 -20.89 -1.70 -16.50
C ALA A 513 -19.68 -2.38 -17.12
N GLN A 514 -19.62 -2.41 -18.45
CA GLN A 514 -18.52 -2.94 -19.24
C GLN A 514 -18.09 -1.89 -20.28
N ASP A 515 -16.81 -1.56 -20.37
CA ASP A 515 -16.31 -0.62 -21.40
C ASP A 515 -16.09 -1.31 -22.77
N GLY A 516 -15.60 -0.55 -23.76
CA GLY A 516 -15.33 -1.04 -25.11
C GLY A 516 -14.21 -2.09 -25.16
N GLU A 517 -13.32 -2.07 -24.17
CA GLU A 517 -12.18 -2.97 -24.00
C GLU A 517 -12.55 -4.24 -23.20
N GLY A 518 -13.78 -4.33 -22.70
CA GLY A 518 -14.30 -5.51 -22.00
C GLY A 518 -14.08 -5.51 -20.49
N ASN A 519 -13.49 -4.46 -19.91
CA ASN A 519 -13.31 -4.34 -18.47
C ASN A 519 -14.66 -4.11 -17.78
N LYS A 520 -14.90 -4.80 -16.66
CA LYS A 520 -16.19 -4.77 -15.96
C LYS A 520 -16.09 -4.23 -14.55
N ALA A 521 -17.12 -3.52 -14.13
CA ALA A 521 -17.39 -3.24 -12.73
C ALA A 521 -18.87 -3.41 -12.41
N SER A 522 -19.17 -3.73 -11.16
CA SER A 522 -20.55 -3.88 -10.71
C SER A 522 -20.77 -3.27 -9.34
N ARG A 523 -21.98 -2.78 -9.11
CA ARG A 523 -22.41 -2.33 -7.78
C ARG A 523 -23.89 -2.63 -7.58
N SER A 524 -24.27 -2.93 -6.35
CA SER A 524 -25.63 -3.34 -6.00
C SER A 524 -26.28 -2.40 -5.00
N GLY A 525 -27.61 -2.50 -4.93
CA GLY A 525 -28.45 -1.93 -3.88
C GLY A 525 -29.66 -2.84 -3.65
N THR A 526 -30.53 -2.45 -2.72
CA THR A 526 -31.71 -3.25 -2.35
C THR A 526 -33.00 -2.47 -2.52
N VAL A 527 -34.07 -3.21 -2.82
CA VAL A 527 -35.47 -2.76 -2.77
C VAL A 527 -36.23 -3.74 -1.89
N GLU A 528 -36.92 -3.23 -0.88
CA GLU A 528 -37.72 -4.03 0.04
C GLU A 528 -39.21 -3.88 -0.31
N ILE A 529 -39.91 -4.98 -0.55
CA ILE A 529 -41.36 -5.01 -0.73
C ILE A 529 -41.97 -5.58 0.56
N VAL A 530 -42.87 -4.83 1.18
CA VAL A 530 -43.46 -5.13 2.49
C VAL A 530 -44.98 -5.04 2.46
N THR A 531 -45.63 -5.65 3.43
CA THR A 531 -47.03 -5.37 3.77
C THR A 531 -47.09 -4.44 4.98
N LYS A 532 -48.11 -3.58 5.05
CA LYS A 532 -48.29 -2.71 6.22
C LYS A 532 -49.17 -3.37 7.26
N LYS A 533 -48.82 -3.20 8.54
CA LYS A 533 -49.68 -3.47 9.69
C LYS A 533 -49.93 -2.19 10.46
N SER A 534 -51.12 -1.98 11.00
CA SER A 534 -51.39 -0.81 11.84
C SER A 534 -50.77 -0.98 13.22
N GLY A 535 -50.00 0.02 13.66
CA GLY A 535 -49.44 0.13 14.99
C GLY A 535 -49.90 1.40 15.71
N THR A 536 -50.04 1.34 17.04
CA THR A 536 -50.38 2.50 17.88
C THR A 536 -49.29 2.73 18.92
N VAL A 537 -48.77 3.95 19.01
CA VAL A 537 -47.74 4.33 19.98
C VAL A 537 -48.30 4.25 21.40
N THR A 538 -47.67 3.47 22.27
CA THR A 538 -48.11 3.26 23.66
C THR A 538 -47.35 4.14 24.66
N ALA A 539 -46.17 4.64 24.30
CA ALA A 539 -45.34 5.52 25.12
C ALA A 539 -45.79 6.99 25.06
N SER A 540 -45.62 7.74 26.15
CA SER A 540 -45.94 9.17 26.24
C SER A 540 -45.24 10.00 25.15
N SER A 541 -44.02 9.61 24.79
CA SER A 541 -43.25 10.16 23.67
C SER A 541 -42.30 9.10 23.13
N LEU A 542 -42.38 8.81 21.82
CA LEU A 542 -41.58 7.79 21.16
C LEU A 542 -40.67 8.39 20.10
N ASN A 543 -39.36 8.18 20.22
CA ASN A 543 -38.38 8.59 19.22
C ASN A 543 -38.46 7.72 17.97
N ILE A 544 -38.61 8.35 16.80
CA ILE A 544 -38.47 7.74 15.48
C ILE A 544 -37.07 8.06 14.97
N ARG A 545 -36.31 7.06 14.56
CA ARG A 545 -34.89 7.19 14.21
C ARG A 545 -34.60 6.85 12.76
N LYS A 546 -33.45 7.29 12.25
CA LYS A 546 -32.96 6.96 10.89
C LYS A 546 -32.58 5.48 10.70
N GLY A 547 -32.40 4.72 11.77
CA GLY A 547 -32.00 3.29 11.72
C GLY A 547 -32.41 2.52 12.98
N PRO A 548 -32.37 1.17 12.93
CA PRO A 548 -32.84 0.30 14.02
C PRO A 548 -31.82 0.23 15.17
N GLY A 549 -31.77 1.30 15.97
CA GLY A 549 -30.88 1.39 17.12
C GLY A 549 -30.87 2.79 17.76
N THR A 550 -30.53 2.86 19.05
CA THR A 550 -30.50 4.13 19.80
C THR A 550 -29.33 5.05 19.41
N SER A 551 -28.33 4.54 18.69
CA SER A 551 -27.21 5.32 18.16
C SER A 551 -27.55 6.10 16.88
N TYR A 552 -28.66 5.78 16.21
CA TYR A 552 -29.10 6.49 15.01
C TYR A 552 -29.79 7.81 15.36
N ALA A 553 -29.59 8.83 14.52
CA ALA A 553 -30.20 10.15 14.70
C ALA A 553 -31.73 10.05 14.80
N VAL A 554 -32.32 10.84 15.70
CA VAL A 554 -33.77 10.99 15.83
C VAL A 554 -34.27 11.84 14.65
N LEU A 555 -35.25 11.31 13.92
CA LEU A 555 -35.98 11.98 12.84
C LEU A 555 -37.09 12.87 13.39
N THR A 556 -37.84 12.35 14.37
CA THR A 556 -38.94 13.04 15.06
C THR A 556 -39.34 12.27 16.32
N THR A 557 -40.24 12.82 17.12
CA THR A 557 -40.94 12.13 18.22
C THR A 557 -42.43 12.01 17.90
N LEU A 558 -43.07 10.93 18.37
CA LEU A 558 -44.51 10.72 18.26
C LEU A 558 -45.14 10.65 19.67
N PRO A 559 -46.27 11.34 19.92
CA PRO A 559 -46.99 11.22 21.17
C PRO A 559 -47.75 9.89 21.29
N LYS A 560 -48.14 9.54 22.52
CA LYS A 560 -49.01 8.38 22.81
C LYS A 560 -50.31 8.43 21.99
N GLY A 561 -50.74 7.29 21.49
CA GLY A 561 -51.96 7.16 20.68
C GLY A 561 -51.76 7.41 19.18
N THR A 562 -50.59 7.91 18.77
CA THR A 562 -50.29 8.12 17.34
C THR A 562 -50.31 6.79 16.59
N LYS A 563 -51.03 6.75 15.46
CA LYS A 563 -51.04 5.59 14.55
C LYS A 563 -49.86 5.65 13.59
N VAL A 564 -49.25 4.50 13.32
CA VAL A 564 -48.16 4.32 12.36
C VAL A 564 -48.37 3.06 11.55
N ASP A 565 -47.88 3.04 10.31
CA ASP A 565 -47.80 1.84 9.50
C ASP A 565 -46.51 1.09 9.85
N ILE A 566 -46.61 -0.09 10.44
CA ILE A 566 -45.48 -1.00 10.65
C ILE A 566 -45.19 -1.70 9.33
N LEU A 567 -43.97 -1.50 8.82
CA LEU A 567 -43.50 -1.99 7.53
C LEU A 567 -42.67 -3.28 7.67
N SER A 568 -41.81 -3.36 8.68
CA SER A 568 -41.05 -4.58 8.99
C SER A 568 -40.56 -4.59 10.43
N LYS A 569 -40.23 -5.78 10.95
CA LYS A 569 -39.69 -6.00 12.31
C LYS A 569 -38.31 -6.61 12.21
N ALA A 570 -37.33 -6.01 12.88
CA ALA A 570 -36.00 -6.59 13.01
C ALA A 570 -35.33 -6.16 14.33
N ASN A 571 -34.77 -7.13 15.06
CA ASN A 571 -33.93 -6.90 16.24
C ASN A 571 -34.52 -5.96 17.32
N GLY A 572 -35.82 -6.07 17.60
CA GLY A 572 -36.47 -5.23 18.62
C GLY A 572 -36.95 -3.86 18.12
N TRP A 573 -36.89 -3.61 16.82
CA TRP A 573 -37.32 -2.36 16.19
C TRP A 573 -38.33 -2.62 15.08
N TYR A 574 -39.35 -1.78 15.01
CA TYR A 574 -40.22 -1.64 13.85
C TYR A 574 -39.67 -0.58 12.91
N LYS A 575 -39.55 -0.92 11.63
CA LYS A 575 -39.52 0.08 10.54
C LYS A 575 -40.96 0.56 10.36
N VAL A 576 -41.18 1.85 10.53
CA VAL A 576 -42.51 2.46 10.52
C VAL A 576 -42.60 3.58 9.50
N ARG A 577 -43.75 3.72 8.87
CA ARG A 577 -44.11 4.90 8.09
C ARG A 577 -45.07 5.77 8.88
N LEU A 578 -44.76 7.07 8.90
CA LEU A 578 -45.53 8.10 9.56
C LEU A 578 -46.66 8.61 8.65
N SER A 579 -47.63 9.33 9.23
CA SER A 579 -48.76 9.91 8.48
C SER A 579 -48.32 10.92 7.41
N ASP A 580 -47.17 11.56 7.58
CA ASP A 580 -46.55 12.47 6.60
C ASP A 580 -45.71 11.76 5.52
N GLY A 581 -45.73 10.42 5.49
CA GLY A 581 -45.02 9.60 4.52
C GLY A 581 -43.55 9.33 4.85
N ARG A 582 -42.97 9.97 5.88
CA ARG A 582 -41.58 9.68 6.29
C ARG A 582 -41.47 8.25 6.84
N ILE A 583 -40.37 7.58 6.52
CA ILE A 583 -40.04 6.26 7.05
C ILE A 583 -38.94 6.40 8.10
N GLY A 584 -39.09 5.71 9.23
CA GLY A 584 -38.10 5.65 10.29
C GLY A 584 -38.21 4.38 11.12
N TYR A 585 -37.48 4.32 12.22
CA TYR A 585 -37.40 3.16 13.09
C TYR A 585 -37.82 3.51 14.51
N ALA A 586 -38.70 2.68 15.08
CA ALA A 586 -39.25 2.81 16.42
C ALA A 586 -39.02 1.52 17.21
N VAL A 587 -38.83 1.62 18.53
CA VAL A 587 -38.64 0.44 19.39
C VAL A 587 -39.96 -0.31 19.49
N GLU A 588 -39.94 -1.63 19.29
CA GLU A 588 -41.17 -2.43 19.17
C GLU A 588 -42.04 -2.42 20.44
N ASN A 589 -41.41 -2.38 21.62
CA ASN A 589 -42.09 -2.39 22.92
C ASN A 589 -43.02 -1.18 23.14
N TYR A 590 -42.91 -0.14 22.31
CA TYR A 590 -43.70 1.08 22.43
C TYR A 590 -44.73 1.25 21.31
N ILE A 591 -44.98 0.20 20.53
CA ILE A 591 -46.01 0.17 19.49
C ILE A 591 -46.85 -1.08 19.65
N SER A 592 -48.16 -0.91 19.88
CA SER A 592 -49.13 -1.99 19.88
C SER A 592 -49.62 -2.26 18.47
N GLU A 593 -49.53 -3.50 17.99
CA GLU A 593 -50.16 -3.93 16.73
C GLU A 593 -51.69 -4.02 16.91
N GLY A 594 -52.48 -3.55 15.95
CA GLY A 594 -53.94 -3.62 16.01
C GLY A 594 -54.51 -4.87 15.36
N GLY A 595 -55.10 -5.79 16.16
CA GLY A 595 -55.96 -6.89 15.67
C GLY A 595 -56.06 -8.12 16.60
N SER A 596 -57.27 -8.33 17.14
CA SER A 596 -57.85 -9.47 17.89
C SER A 596 -57.39 -9.81 19.31
N SER A 597 -58.31 -9.48 20.22
CA SER A 597 -58.53 -10.01 21.56
C SER A 597 -58.60 -11.54 21.62
N GLY A 598 -57.78 -12.12 22.49
CA GLY A 598 -57.96 -13.45 23.09
C GLY A 598 -57.43 -13.35 24.51
N GLY A 599 -58.33 -13.41 25.49
CA GLY A 599 -57.97 -13.29 26.89
C GLY A 599 -57.07 -14.42 27.33
N ASP A 600 -56.19 -14.15 28.31
CA ASP A 600 -55.78 -15.22 29.19
C ASP A 600 -55.64 -14.74 30.64
N SER A 601 -56.51 -15.34 31.42
CA SER A 601 -56.54 -15.60 32.86
C SER A 601 -55.41 -15.06 33.75
N GLN A 602 -55.85 -14.45 34.85
CA GLN A 602 -55.14 -14.52 36.13
C GLN A 602 -54.95 -16.00 36.54
N PRO A 603 -53.79 -16.32 37.13
CA PRO A 603 -53.75 -17.30 38.20
C PRO A 603 -53.09 -16.66 39.44
N SER A 604 -53.90 -16.38 40.46
CA SER A 604 -53.42 -16.23 41.84
C SER A 604 -53.18 -17.63 42.43
N GLY A 605 -52.01 -17.86 43.03
CA GLY A 605 -51.74 -19.07 43.81
C GLY A 605 -50.56 -19.95 43.36
N ARG A 606 -49.64 -19.46 42.51
CA ARG A 606 -48.41 -20.19 42.18
C ARG A 606 -47.27 -19.80 43.10
N GLU A 607 -46.53 -20.76 43.64
CA GLU A 607 -45.30 -20.50 44.39
C GLU A 607 -44.06 -20.69 43.49
N GLY A 608 -43.04 -19.89 43.73
CA GLY A 608 -41.73 -20.00 43.09
C GLY A 608 -40.63 -20.15 44.13
N ILE A 609 -39.65 -21.02 43.84
CA ILE A 609 -38.42 -21.16 44.61
C ILE A 609 -37.30 -20.42 43.89
N VAL A 610 -36.61 -19.53 44.59
CA VAL A 610 -35.49 -18.78 44.04
C VAL A 610 -34.30 -19.71 43.78
N THR A 611 -33.81 -19.77 42.55
CA THR A 611 -32.70 -20.65 42.16
C THR A 611 -31.34 -19.96 42.22
N ALA A 612 -31.32 -18.63 42.28
CA ALA A 612 -30.11 -17.81 42.34
C ALA A 612 -29.65 -17.52 43.77
N SER A 613 -28.33 -17.46 43.99
CA SER A 613 -27.71 -17.18 45.30
C SER A 613 -28.17 -15.85 45.92
N ALA A 614 -28.44 -14.85 45.08
CA ALA A 614 -29.03 -13.57 45.44
C ALA A 614 -29.82 -13.02 44.25
N LEU A 615 -31.11 -12.74 44.45
CA LEU A 615 -32.05 -12.29 43.44
C LEU A 615 -32.65 -10.94 43.85
N ASN A 616 -32.34 -9.90 43.08
CA ASN A 616 -32.85 -8.55 43.34
C ASN A 616 -34.33 -8.44 42.98
N VAL A 617 -35.15 -8.04 43.96
CA VAL A 617 -36.56 -7.67 43.80
C VAL A 617 -36.64 -6.20 43.43
N ARG A 618 -37.33 -5.86 42.34
CA ARG A 618 -37.32 -4.51 41.75
C ARG A 618 -38.71 -3.88 41.71
N LYS A 619 -38.75 -2.55 41.68
CA LYS A 619 -40.02 -1.79 41.64
C LYS A 619 -40.83 -1.99 40.35
N SER A 620 -40.18 -2.34 39.24
CA SER A 620 -40.82 -2.63 37.94
C SER A 620 -40.04 -3.72 37.18
N ALA A 621 -40.65 -4.31 36.14
CA ALA A 621 -40.11 -5.39 35.29
C ALA A 621 -38.94 -4.96 34.39
N SER A 622 -37.85 -4.48 34.98
CA SER A 622 -36.64 -4.00 34.29
C SER A 622 -35.40 -4.11 35.16
N THR A 623 -34.25 -4.47 34.57
CA THR A 623 -32.95 -4.50 35.26
C THR A 623 -32.43 -3.12 35.64
N SER A 624 -32.97 -2.05 35.05
CA SER A 624 -32.64 -0.65 35.39
C SER A 624 -33.55 -0.05 36.48
N SER A 625 -34.56 -0.80 36.95
CA SER A 625 -35.46 -0.35 38.01
C SER A 625 -34.78 -0.43 39.38
N SER A 626 -35.13 0.50 40.29
CA SER A 626 -34.64 0.51 41.67
C SER A 626 -34.92 -0.82 42.38
N VAL A 627 -33.92 -1.29 43.14
CA VAL A 627 -33.99 -2.53 43.93
C VAL A 627 -34.72 -2.23 45.23
N LEU A 628 -35.76 -2.99 45.52
CA LEU A 628 -36.57 -2.90 46.73
C LEU A 628 -36.08 -3.88 47.82
N GLY A 629 -35.38 -4.94 47.44
CA GLY A 629 -34.82 -5.94 48.35
C GLY A 629 -34.13 -7.09 47.61
N VAL A 630 -33.63 -8.08 48.34
CA VAL A 630 -32.90 -9.24 47.79
C VAL A 630 -33.45 -10.52 48.40
N LEU A 631 -33.73 -11.52 47.56
CA LEU A 631 -34.09 -12.88 47.95
C LEU A 631 -32.87 -13.81 47.78
N ARG A 632 -32.78 -14.85 48.57
CA ARG A 632 -31.69 -15.84 48.53
C ARG A 632 -32.15 -17.14 47.91
N LYS A 633 -31.18 -17.97 47.52
CA LYS A 633 -31.46 -19.30 46.96
C LYS A 633 -32.29 -20.12 47.94
N ASN A 634 -33.32 -20.77 47.42
CA ASN A 634 -34.35 -21.54 48.12
C ASN A 634 -35.43 -20.73 48.85
N ASP A 635 -35.39 -19.39 48.83
CA ASP A 635 -36.51 -18.57 49.32
C ASP A 635 -37.77 -18.89 48.50
N ARG A 636 -38.90 -19.06 49.20
CA ARG A 636 -40.23 -19.23 48.60
C ARG A 636 -40.90 -17.88 48.42
N VAL A 637 -41.49 -17.68 47.24
CA VAL A 637 -42.24 -16.47 46.92
C VAL A 637 -43.57 -16.81 46.25
N GLU A 638 -44.59 -16.03 46.56
CA GLU A 638 -45.87 -16.10 45.87
C GLU A 638 -45.77 -15.35 44.54
N ILE A 639 -46.16 -15.98 43.44
CA ILE A 639 -46.19 -15.39 42.09
C ILE A 639 -47.58 -14.82 41.83
N LEU A 640 -47.63 -13.50 41.67
CA LEU A 640 -48.86 -12.71 41.49
C LEU A 640 -49.17 -12.41 40.02
N GLY A 641 -48.21 -12.59 39.12
CA GLY A 641 -48.39 -12.38 37.68
C GLY A 641 -47.08 -12.35 36.90
N LYS A 642 -47.17 -12.33 35.56
CA LYS A 642 -46.02 -12.36 34.65
C LYS A 642 -46.10 -11.23 33.62
N THR A 643 -44.98 -10.56 33.35
CA THR A 643 -44.87 -9.51 32.33
C THR A 643 -43.54 -9.69 31.59
N GLY A 644 -43.59 -10.24 30.37
CA GLY A 644 -42.39 -10.67 29.65
C GLY A 644 -41.62 -11.74 30.43
N SER A 645 -40.29 -11.58 30.55
CA SER A 645 -39.42 -12.46 31.32
C SER A 645 -39.40 -12.18 32.83
N TRP A 646 -40.33 -11.38 33.35
CA TRP A 646 -40.37 -10.99 34.77
C TRP A 646 -41.63 -11.51 35.46
N TYR A 647 -41.47 -12.03 36.68
CA TYR A 647 -42.57 -12.35 37.59
C TYR A 647 -42.78 -11.21 38.59
N LYS A 648 -44.03 -10.83 38.81
CA LYS A 648 -44.44 -10.04 39.97
C LYS A 648 -44.62 -10.99 41.13
N ILE A 649 -43.90 -10.77 42.23
CA ILE A 649 -43.87 -11.67 43.38
C ILE A 649 -44.18 -10.96 44.69
N LYS A 650 -44.55 -11.75 45.70
CA LYS A 650 -44.68 -11.33 47.09
C LYS A 650 -43.92 -12.31 47.99
N ALA A 651 -43.05 -11.76 48.85
CA ALA A 651 -42.23 -12.49 49.81
C ALA A 651 -42.30 -11.78 51.17
N GLY A 652 -43.13 -12.29 52.09
CA GLY A 652 -43.46 -11.58 53.33
C GLY A 652 -44.11 -10.21 53.06
N LYS A 653 -43.51 -9.12 53.55
CA LYS A 653 -43.97 -7.73 53.31
C LYS A 653 -43.46 -7.13 51.99
N LEU A 654 -42.55 -7.80 51.28
CA LEU A 654 -41.88 -7.27 50.09
C LEU A 654 -42.64 -7.68 48.80
N THR A 655 -43.15 -6.71 48.03
CA THR A 655 -43.82 -6.93 46.75
C THR A 655 -43.07 -6.22 45.62
N GLY A 656 -42.74 -6.92 44.54
CA GLY A 656 -41.99 -6.35 43.41
C GLY A 656 -41.78 -7.35 42.27
N TYR A 657 -40.86 -7.04 41.36
CA TYR A 657 -40.60 -7.82 40.16
C TYR A 657 -39.22 -8.48 40.20
N VAL A 658 -39.15 -9.74 39.79
CA VAL A 658 -37.91 -10.53 39.68
C VAL A 658 -37.85 -11.23 38.32
N HIS A 659 -36.64 -11.51 37.82
CA HIS A 659 -36.47 -12.13 36.51
C HIS A 659 -36.73 -13.65 36.58
N GLY A 660 -37.49 -14.17 35.62
CA GLY A 660 -38.00 -15.55 35.62
C GLY A 660 -36.95 -16.64 35.52
N ASP A 661 -35.81 -16.36 34.89
CA ASP A 661 -34.66 -17.29 34.84
C ASP A 661 -34.12 -17.71 36.22
N TYR A 662 -34.51 -17.00 37.28
CA TYR A 662 -34.05 -17.22 38.65
C TYR A 662 -35.15 -17.71 39.61
N LEU A 663 -36.29 -18.12 39.06
CA LEU A 663 -37.40 -18.73 39.80
C LEU A 663 -37.79 -20.06 39.18
N LYS A 664 -37.95 -21.09 40.01
CA LYS A 664 -38.54 -22.37 39.64
C LYS A 664 -39.95 -22.46 40.21
N GLU A 665 -40.96 -22.53 39.37
CA GLU A 665 -42.36 -22.71 39.80
C GLU A 665 -42.54 -24.09 40.47
N VAL A 666 -43.31 -24.14 41.57
CA VAL A 666 -43.65 -25.36 42.31
C VAL A 666 -45.15 -25.40 42.61
N THR A 667 -45.75 -26.59 42.56
CA THR A 667 -47.17 -26.82 42.91
C THR A 667 -47.34 -27.04 44.42
N PRO A 668 -48.47 -26.65 45.04
CA PRO A 668 -48.65 -26.77 46.48
C PRO A 668 -48.81 -28.24 46.90
N VAL A 669 -48.13 -28.65 47.97
CA VAL A 669 -48.42 -29.90 48.70
C VAL A 669 -48.48 -29.55 50.19
N SER A 670 -49.60 -29.87 50.84
CA SER A 670 -49.83 -29.68 52.28
C SER A 670 -49.22 -30.82 53.13
N PRO A 671 -48.98 -30.60 54.44
CA PRO A 671 -47.87 -31.22 55.19
C PRO A 671 -48.28 -32.43 56.06
N PRO A 672 -47.30 -33.12 56.67
CA PRO A 672 -47.48 -33.64 58.02
C PRO A 672 -46.36 -33.26 59.01
N SER A 673 -46.74 -33.48 60.27
CA SER A 673 -46.26 -32.96 61.54
C SER A 673 -45.18 -33.83 62.23
N SER A 674 -44.34 -33.13 63.03
CA SER A 674 -43.73 -33.49 64.33
C SER A 674 -42.94 -34.79 64.58
N GLY A 675 -41.72 -34.59 65.11
CA GLY A 675 -41.01 -35.45 66.09
C GLY A 675 -39.66 -35.97 65.59
N GLY A 676 -38.50 -35.79 66.24
CA GLY A 676 -38.07 -35.09 67.47
C GLY A 676 -36.60 -35.43 67.76
N ASN A 677 -35.84 -34.44 68.26
CA ASN A 677 -34.57 -34.44 69.04
C ASN A 677 -33.31 -35.17 68.47
N ASP A 678 -32.06 -34.69 68.57
CA ASP A 678 -31.43 -33.88 69.61
C ASP A 678 -30.04 -33.29 69.18
N LYS A 679 -29.60 -32.25 69.93
CA LYS A 679 -28.23 -31.71 70.15
C LYS A 679 -27.48 -30.85 69.11
N LYS A 680 -27.25 -29.59 69.52
CA LYS A 680 -26.24 -28.60 69.06
C LYS A 680 -24.81 -29.01 69.50
N PRO A 681 -23.77 -28.90 68.65
CA PRO A 681 -22.65 -27.96 68.88
C PRO A 681 -22.10 -27.35 67.55
N PRO A 682 -21.00 -26.58 67.51
CA PRO A 682 -20.99 -25.13 67.25
C PRO A 682 -20.46 -24.73 65.86
N GLU A 683 -20.48 -23.42 65.58
CA GLU A 683 -19.84 -22.74 64.45
C GLU A 683 -18.46 -23.31 64.10
N ASP A 684 -18.29 -23.74 62.85
CA ASP A 684 -16.99 -23.89 62.23
C ASP A 684 -16.99 -23.34 60.80
N LYS A 685 -16.02 -22.47 60.52
CA LYS A 685 -15.85 -21.75 59.26
C LYS A 685 -15.02 -22.57 58.27
N ALA A 686 -15.52 -22.84 57.06
CA ALA A 686 -14.80 -22.90 55.75
C ALA A 686 -15.58 -23.75 54.70
N PRO A 687 -15.31 -23.70 53.37
CA PRO A 687 -14.74 -22.66 52.49
C PRO A 687 -15.68 -22.35 51.26
N PRO A 688 -15.40 -21.34 50.40
CA PRO A 688 -16.23 -21.02 49.23
C PRO A 688 -15.97 -21.94 48.01
N PRO A 689 -16.91 -22.09 47.05
CA PRO A 689 -16.77 -22.99 45.91
C PRO A 689 -15.71 -22.52 44.89
N ASP A 690 -14.93 -23.46 44.40
CA ASP A 690 -13.77 -23.23 43.52
C ASP A 690 -14.13 -22.57 42.19
N LYS A 691 -13.53 -21.41 41.93
CA LYS A 691 -13.59 -20.71 40.63
C LYS A 691 -12.74 -21.44 39.60
N LYS A 692 -13.32 -21.73 38.43
CA LYS A 692 -12.61 -22.31 37.27
C LYS A 692 -11.99 -21.21 36.41
N TYR A 693 -10.71 -21.36 36.07
CA TYR A 693 -9.95 -20.42 35.25
C TYR A 693 -9.39 -21.10 34.00
N GLY A 694 -9.08 -20.30 32.98
CA GLY A 694 -8.34 -20.76 31.81
C GLY A 694 -7.40 -19.68 31.27
N ILE A 695 -6.45 -20.10 30.43
CA ILE A 695 -5.46 -19.24 29.78
C ILE A 695 -5.66 -19.29 28.26
N VAL A 696 -5.67 -18.12 27.64
CA VAL A 696 -5.78 -17.97 26.18
C VAL A 696 -4.52 -18.47 25.48
N THR A 697 -4.65 -19.43 24.57
CA THR A 697 -3.52 -20.03 23.84
C THR A 697 -3.25 -19.37 22.49
N ALA A 698 -4.26 -18.72 21.89
CA ALA A 698 -4.15 -18.01 20.61
C ALA A 698 -3.53 -16.61 20.75
N SER A 699 -2.71 -16.20 19.77
CA SER A 699 -2.06 -14.87 19.72
C SER A 699 -3.04 -13.72 19.98
N ALA A 700 -4.24 -13.79 19.41
CA ALA A 700 -5.36 -12.90 19.68
C ALA A 700 -6.69 -13.66 19.47
N LEU A 701 -7.53 -13.69 20.51
CA LEU A 701 -8.78 -14.43 20.55
C LEU A 701 -9.97 -13.48 20.60
N ASN A 702 -10.88 -13.60 19.62
CA ASN A 702 -12.07 -12.76 19.54
C ASN A 702 -13.10 -13.17 20.62
N VAL A 703 -13.52 -12.21 21.45
CA VAL A 703 -14.62 -12.35 22.40
C VAL A 703 -15.91 -11.87 21.74
N ARG A 704 -16.95 -12.70 21.77
CA ARG A 704 -18.21 -12.49 21.02
C ARG A 704 -19.39 -12.29 21.96
N SER A 705 -20.44 -11.62 21.46
CA SER A 705 -21.67 -11.38 22.21
C SER A 705 -22.47 -12.65 22.53
N GLY A 706 -22.23 -13.74 21.80
CA GLY A 706 -22.89 -15.04 21.98
C GLY A 706 -22.01 -16.20 21.51
N ALA A 707 -22.37 -17.44 21.89
CA ALA A 707 -21.68 -18.67 21.50
C ALA A 707 -21.88 -18.93 19.99
N GLY A 708 -20.83 -18.72 19.18
CA GLY A 708 -20.84 -18.97 17.74
C GLY A 708 -20.08 -17.91 16.92
N THR A 709 -19.51 -18.32 15.79
CA THR A 709 -18.67 -17.45 14.93
C THR A 709 -19.43 -16.35 14.20
N LYS A 710 -20.76 -16.47 14.10
CA LYS A 710 -21.67 -15.47 13.49
C LYS A 710 -22.04 -14.33 14.44
N ASN A 711 -21.78 -14.46 15.75
CA ASN A 711 -22.06 -13.43 16.74
C ASN A 711 -21.06 -12.27 16.65
N SER A 712 -21.53 -11.05 16.90
CA SER A 712 -20.73 -9.84 16.82
C SER A 712 -19.51 -9.92 17.75
N ARG A 713 -18.35 -9.53 17.22
CA ARG A 713 -17.13 -9.41 18.03
C ARG A 713 -17.27 -8.22 18.97
N ILE A 714 -17.30 -8.48 20.26
CA ILE A 714 -17.41 -7.46 21.33
C ILE A 714 -16.08 -7.14 21.99
N GLY A 715 -15.03 -7.91 21.70
CA GLY A 715 -13.68 -7.63 22.16
C GLY A 715 -12.65 -8.61 21.61
N VAL A 716 -11.40 -8.43 22.00
CA VAL A 716 -10.29 -9.35 21.71
C VAL A 716 -9.44 -9.50 22.97
N ILE A 717 -9.11 -10.72 23.35
CA ILE A 717 -8.21 -11.06 24.45
C ILE A 717 -6.94 -11.70 23.88
N GLN A 718 -5.76 -11.41 24.44
CA GLN A 718 -4.46 -11.80 23.85
C GLN A 718 -3.95 -13.12 24.46
N LYS A 719 -2.96 -13.76 23.80
CA LYS A 719 -2.28 -14.96 24.33
C LYS A 719 -1.80 -14.73 25.77
N ASN A 720 -1.89 -15.76 26.59
CA ASN A 720 -1.56 -15.77 28.02
C ASN A 720 -2.49 -14.94 28.92
N THR A 721 -3.59 -14.40 28.41
CA THR A 721 -4.61 -13.74 29.26
C THR A 721 -5.32 -14.79 30.11
N LYS A 722 -5.30 -14.63 31.45
CA LYS A 722 -6.09 -15.44 32.38
C LYS A 722 -7.54 -14.98 32.37
N VAL A 723 -8.47 -15.92 32.24
CA VAL A 723 -9.91 -15.66 32.20
C VAL A 723 -10.65 -16.51 33.22
N GLU A 724 -11.66 -15.94 33.86
CA GLU A 724 -12.59 -16.67 34.71
C GLU A 724 -13.67 -17.30 33.81
N ILE A 725 -13.90 -18.60 33.95
CA ILE A 725 -14.91 -19.32 33.17
C ILE A 725 -16.21 -19.29 33.96
N LEU A 726 -17.20 -18.55 33.44
CA LEU A 726 -18.50 -18.34 34.07
C LEU A 726 -19.57 -19.35 33.61
N GLY A 727 -19.32 -20.09 32.52
CA GLY A 727 -20.21 -21.13 32.02
C GLY A 727 -19.82 -21.62 30.62
N THR A 728 -20.41 -22.75 30.19
CA THR A 728 -20.15 -23.40 28.91
C THR A 728 -21.44 -23.52 28.10
N SER A 729 -21.38 -23.30 26.79
CA SER A 729 -22.51 -23.45 25.86
C SER A 729 -21.99 -24.05 24.55
N GLY A 730 -22.13 -25.37 24.41
CA GLY A 730 -21.45 -26.15 23.36
C GLY A 730 -19.93 -25.99 23.45
N GLU A 731 -19.26 -25.84 22.31
CA GLU A 731 -17.81 -25.61 22.18
C GLU A 731 -17.35 -24.20 22.61
N TRP A 732 -18.19 -23.44 23.33
CA TRP A 732 -17.91 -22.04 23.70
C TRP A 732 -17.96 -21.82 25.21
N TYR A 733 -16.96 -21.12 25.73
CA TYR A 733 -16.92 -20.66 27.12
C TYR A 733 -17.39 -19.21 27.23
N LYS A 734 -18.32 -18.96 28.17
CA LYS A 734 -18.63 -17.61 28.65
C LYS A 734 -17.57 -17.23 29.67
N ILE A 735 -16.74 -16.26 29.32
CA ILE A 735 -15.58 -15.86 30.11
C ILE A 735 -15.74 -14.45 30.65
N LYS A 736 -14.99 -14.15 31.72
CA LYS A 736 -14.77 -12.80 32.23
C LYS A 736 -13.27 -12.51 32.27
N ALA A 737 -12.88 -11.44 31.59
CA ALA A 737 -11.52 -10.92 31.52
C ALA A 737 -11.56 -9.43 31.89
N GLY A 738 -11.35 -9.10 33.16
CA GLY A 738 -11.58 -7.75 33.69
C GLY A 738 -13.06 -7.37 33.66
N SER A 739 -13.41 -6.26 33.00
CA SER A 739 -14.80 -5.81 32.80
C SER A 739 -15.49 -6.38 31.56
N LEU A 740 -14.76 -7.12 30.73
CA LEU A 740 -15.28 -7.71 29.49
C LEU A 740 -15.83 -9.11 29.78
N THR A 741 -17.14 -9.30 29.53
CA THR A 741 -17.82 -10.60 29.62
C THR A 741 -18.39 -10.98 28.26
N GLY A 742 -18.08 -12.18 27.79
CA GLY A 742 -18.49 -12.66 26.47
C GLY A 742 -18.08 -14.08 26.19
N TYR A 743 -18.28 -14.54 24.95
CA TYR A 743 -18.06 -15.92 24.55
C TYR A 743 -16.79 -16.08 23.71
N VAL A 744 -16.02 -17.12 24.00
CA VAL A 744 -14.82 -17.53 23.26
C VAL A 744 -14.88 -19.03 22.96
N HIS A 745 -14.25 -19.47 21.88
CA HIS A 745 -14.21 -20.90 21.52
C HIS A 745 -13.27 -21.67 22.46
N GLY A 746 -13.67 -22.88 22.88
CA GLY A 746 -13.00 -23.70 23.87
C GLY A 746 -11.57 -24.11 23.50
N ASP A 747 -11.32 -24.43 22.22
CA ASP A 747 -10.00 -24.78 21.66
C ASP A 747 -8.89 -23.78 21.95
N TYR A 748 -9.26 -22.53 22.22
CA TYR A 748 -8.30 -21.45 22.47
C TYR A 748 -8.14 -21.10 23.95
N ILE A 749 -8.71 -21.91 24.85
CA ILE A 749 -8.65 -21.75 26.31
C ILE A 749 -8.14 -23.04 26.96
N LYS A 750 -6.93 -22.98 27.54
CA LYS A 750 -6.37 -24.06 28.36
C LYS A 750 -6.85 -23.89 29.81
N ILE A 751 -7.63 -24.83 30.34
CA ILE A 751 -8.15 -24.78 31.71
C ILE A 751 -6.99 -24.96 32.72
N THR A 752 -6.99 -24.14 33.78
CA THR A 752 -6.01 -24.18 34.87
C THR A 752 -6.73 -24.14 36.22
N SER A 753 -6.55 -25.18 37.04
CA SER A 753 -7.01 -25.24 38.43
C SER A 753 -5.97 -24.55 39.33
N GLY A 754 -6.34 -23.47 40.03
CA GLY A 754 -5.47 -22.84 41.05
C GLY A 754 -5.57 -21.31 41.16
N GLY A 755 -5.98 -20.81 42.34
CA GLY A 755 -6.00 -19.40 42.75
C GLY A 755 -4.60 -18.84 42.99
N SER A 756 -4.32 -17.57 42.69
CA SER A 756 -4.46 -16.44 43.63
C SER A 756 -4.61 -15.08 42.91
N THR A 757 -5.10 -14.06 43.65
CA THR A 757 -5.29 -12.65 43.25
C THR A 757 -4.03 -11.79 43.44
N PRO A 758 -3.81 -10.79 42.56
CA PRO A 758 -3.27 -9.49 42.98
C PRO A 758 -4.31 -8.38 42.78
N SER A 759 -4.34 -7.47 43.76
CA SER A 759 -5.15 -6.26 43.88
C SER A 759 -4.91 -5.23 42.75
N ASP A 760 -5.97 -4.50 42.39
CA ASP A 760 -5.89 -3.31 41.52
C ASP A 760 -5.13 -2.19 42.27
N PRO A 761 -4.07 -1.59 41.69
CA PRO A 761 -3.32 -0.54 42.36
C PRO A 761 -4.06 0.79 42.29
N THR A 762 -4.17 1.44 43.45
CA THR A 762 -4.54 2.85 43.61
C THR A 762 -3.61 3.75 42.77
N PRO A 763 -4.11 4.79 42.07
CA PRO A 763 -3.27 5.62 41.21
C PRO A 763 -2.22 6.41 42.00
N PRO A 764 -0.93 6.42 41.59
CA PRO A 764 0.09 7.27 42.20
C PRO A 764 -0.15 8.75 41.89
N ALA A 765 0.07 9.62 42.86
CA ALA A 765 -0.01 11.08 42.69
C ALA A 765 1.04 11.60 41.69
N GLY A 766 0.65 12.52 40.79
CA GLY A 766 1.56 13.26 39.90
C GLY A 766 1.42 13.03 38.38
N LYS A 767 0.40 12.28 37.92
CA LYS A 767 0.18 11.98 36.48
C LYS A 767 -1.17 12.49 35.98
N THR A 768 -1.23 12.89 34.71
CA THR A 768 -2.48 13.33 34.07
C THR A 768 -3.18 12.15 33.40
N TYR A 769 -4.45 11.92 33.74
CA TYR A 769 -5.25 10.84 33.18
C TYR A 769 -6.42 11.38 32.37
N GLY A 770 -6.86 10.58 31.40
CA GLY A 770 -8.04 10.85 30.60
C GLY A 770 -8.90 9.61 30.43
N THR A 771 -10.21 9.82 30.30
CA THR A 771 -11.19 8.76 30.08
C THR A 771 -11.67 8.80 28.64
N VAL A 772 -11.64 7.64 27.97
CA VAL A 772 -12.12 7.50 26.58
C VAL A 772 -13.64 7.69 26.52
N THR A 773 -14.10 8.64 25.73
CA THR A 773 -15.53 8.96 25.58
C THR A 773 -16.19 8.27 24.39
N ALA A 774 -15.40 7.86 23.38
CA ALA A 774 -15.87 7.15 22.19
C ALA A 774 -16.09 5.64 22.46
N SER A 775 -17.07 5.02 21.79
CA SER A 775 -17.36 3.57 21.86
C SER A 775 -16.14 2.71 21.55
N ALA A 776 -15.31 3.15 20.59
CA ALA A 776 -14.00 2.58 20.30
C ALA A 776 -13.06 3.65 19.71
N LEU A 777 -11.94 3.93 20.37
CA LEU A 777 -10.99 4.98 20.00
C LEU A 777 -9.71 4.38 19.41
N ASN A 778 -9.42 4.71 18.15
CA ASN A 778 -8.20 4.26 17.47
C ASN A 778 -6.96 4.96 18.06
N VAL A 779 -5.98 4.18 18.48
CA VAL A 779 -4.64 4.64 18.87
C VAL A 779 -3.72 4.55 17.65
N ARG A 780 -3.00 5.62 17.34
CA ARG A 780 -2.20 5.74 16.11
C ARG A 780 -0.70 5.90 16.38
N LYS A 781 0.13 5.52 15.42
CA LYS A 781 1.60 5.58 15.57
C LYS A 781 2.13 7.02 15.68
N SER A 782 1.46 7.99 15.06
CA SER A 782 1.76 9.43 15.12
C SER A 782 0.48 10.29 15.16
N ALA A 783 0.60 11.58 15.49
CA ALA A 783 -0.48 12.54 15.67
C ALA A 783 -1.16 12.97 14.34
N SER A 784 -1.76 12.01 13.63
CA SER A 784 -2.46 12.24 12.37
C SER A 784 -3.58 11.22 12.13
N THR A 785 -4.69 11.62 11.51
CA THR A 785 -5.77 10.72 11.10
C THR A 785 -5.36 9.74 10.00
N SER A 786 -4.27 10.03 9.26
CA SER A 786 -3.69 9.13 8.25
C SER A 786 -2.64 8.16 8.81
N ALA A 787 -2.23 8.31 10.08
CA ALA A 787 -1.21 7.45 10.68
C ALA A 787 -1.71 6.02 10.97
N ALA A 788 -0.82 5.04 10.83
CA ALA A 788 -1.11 3.62 11.07
C ALA A 788 -1.71 3.39 12.46
N LYS A 789 -2.75 2.55 12.54
CA LYS A 789 -3.43 2.18 13.79
C LYS A 789 -2.56 1.16 14.53
N VAL A 790 -2.23 1.45 15.78
CA VAL A 790 -1.39 0.62 16.66
C VAL A 790 -2.17 0.05 17.85
N GLY A 791 -3.44 0.43 18.01
CA GLY A 791 -4.31 -0.10 19.05
C GLY A 791 -5.73 0.46 18.97
N LEU A 792 -6.62 -0.07 19.81
CA LEU A 792 -8.01 0.37 19.95
C LEU A 792 -8.39 0.38 21.44
N LEU A 793 -8.97 1.48 21.91
CA LEU A 793 -9.39 1.65 23.31
C LEU A 793 -10.92 1.67 23.42
N PRO A 794 -11.53 0.92 24.34
CA PRO A 794 -12.97 0.95 24.55
C PRO A 794 -13.42 2.18 25.35
N LYS A 795 -14.72 2.54 25.24
CA LYS A 795 -15.33 3.60 26.04
C LYS A 795 -15.16 3.35 27.54
N GLY A 796 -14.85 4.41 28.28
CA GLY A 796 -14.64 4.37 29.72
C GLY A 796 -13.25 3.91 30.15
N LYS A 797 -12.38 3.43 29.23
CA LYS A 797 -11.00 3.09 29.57
C LYS A 797 -10.24 4.34 30.01
N GLN A 798 -9.60 4.28 31.18
CA GLN A 798 -8.65 5.30 31.62
C GLN A 798 -7.29 5.09 30.95
N VAL A 799 -6.68 6.19 30.51
CA VAL A 799 -5.37 6.21 29.89
C VAL A 799 -4.49 7.28 30.52
N GLU A 800 -3.20 7.00 30.66
CA GLU A 800 -2.20 7.99 31.08
C GLU A 800 -1.87 8.88 29.89
N ILE A 801 -1.94 10.21 30.08
CA ILE A 801 -1.57 11.19 29.06
C ILE A 801 -0.09 11.54 29.26
N LEU A 802 0.74 11.16 28.28
CA LEU A 802 2.20 11.36 28.28
C LEU A 802 2.62 12.67 27.60
N GLY A 803 1.72 13.34 26.87
CA GLY A 803 1.99 14.61 26.19
C GLY A 803 0.95 14.93 25.10
N SER A 804 1.07 16.10 24.47
CA SER A 804 0.17 16.54 23.40
C SER A 804 0.94 17.02 22.16
N SER A 805 0.34 16.87 20.99
CA SER A 805 0.84 17.38 19.70
C SER A 805 -0.36 17.86 18.88
N GLY A 806 -0.62 19.17 18.89
CA GLY A 806 -1.86 19.73 18.34
C GLY A 806 -3.11 19.16 19.05
N LYS A 807 -4.12 18.75 18.29
CA LYS A 807 -5.36 18.09 18.80
C LYS A 807 -5.19 16.60 19.12
N TRP A 808 -3.97 16.14 19.44
CA TRP A 808 -3.69 14.74 19.73
C TRP A 808 -2.99 14.58 21.07
N TYR A 809 -3.45 13.62 21.87
CA TYR A 809 -2.77 13.17 23.08
C TYR A 809 -1.93 11.93 22.78
N LYS A 810 -0.67 11.94 23.20
CA LYS A 810 0.14 10.73 23.31
C LYS A 810 -0.24 10.03 24.61
N ILE A 811 -0.68 8.78 24.52
CA ILE A 811 -1.22 8.04 25.66
C ILE A 811 -0.46 6.74 25.89
N LYS A 812 -0.54 6.23 27.12
CA LYS A 812 -0.12 4.87 27.50
C LYS A 812 -1.26 4.17 28.23
N SER A 813 -1.55 2.94 27.81
CA SER A 813 -2.56 2.07 28.46
C SER A 813 -2.13 0.62 28.34
N GLY A 814 -1.56 0.05 29.41
CA GLY A 814 -0.89 -1.25 29.37
C GLY A 814 0.36 -1.21 28.48
N SER A 815 0.49 -2.15 27.55
CA SER A 815 1.58 -2.22 26.57
C SER A 815 1.42 -1.28 25.37
N ILE A 816 0.25 -0.64 25.20
CA ILE A 816 -0.05 0.21 24.05
C ILE A 816 0.41 1.65 24.33
N THR A 817 1.30 2.16 23.48
CA THR A 817 1.70 3.58 23.44
C THR A 817 1.45 4.16 22.05
N GLY A 818 0.77 5.29 21.97
CA GLY A 818 0.48 5.95 20.68
C GLY A 818 -0.36 7.21 20.85
N TYR A 819 -0.94 7.71 19.76
CA TYR A 819 -1.65 8.98 19.70
C TYR A 819 -3.16 8.79 19.50
N VAL A 820 -3.96 9.54 20.26
CA VAL A 820 -5.42 9.60 20.15
C VAL A 820 -5.88 11.05 20.03
N HIS A 821 -6.98 11.29 19.33
CA HIS A 821 -7.49 12.65 19.12
C HIS A 821 -8.15 13.18 20.41
N SER A 822 -7.90 14.44 20.76
CA SER A 822 -8.29 15.04 22.04
C SER A 822 -9.80 15.07 22.27
N ASP A 823 -10.59 15.24 21.21
CA ASP A 823 -12.07 15.29 21.28
C ASP A 823 -12.71 14.02 21.86
N TYR A 824 -11.96 12.92 21.93
CA TYR A 824 -12.43 11.63 22.43
C TYR A 824 -11.85 11.24 23.79
N ILE A 825 -11.16 12.18 24.45
CA ILE A 825 -10.58 12.00 25.78
C ILE A 825 -11.10 13.10 26.70
N LYS A 826 -11.89 12.71 27.71
CA LYS A 826 -12.27 13.62 28.80
C LYS A 826 -11.17 13.58 29.85
N ILE A 827 -10.47 14.69 30.05
CA ILE A 827 -9.45 14.80 31.10
C ILE A 827 -10.14 14.69 32.46
N THR A 828 -9.60 13.83 33.30
CA THR A 828 -10.02 13.64 34.69
C THR A 828 -8.85 14.02 35.56
N SER A 829 -8.76 15.30 35.92
CA SER A 829 -7.84 15.79 36.94
C SER A 829 -8.61 15.94 38.25
N GLY A 830 -8.12 15.32 39.33
CA GLY A 830 -8.41 15.81 40.68
C GLY A 830 -7.81 17.21 40.80
N GLY A 831 -8.63 18.18 41.22
CA GLY A 831 -8.27 19.59 41.25
C GLY A 831 -7.12 19.91 42.21
N GLY A 832 -6.31 20.88 41.83
CA GLY A 832 -5.27 21.50 42.67
C GLY A 832 -4.50 22.54 41.86
N SER A 833 -4.68 23.82 42.20
CA SER A 833 -4.09 25.00 41.53
C SER A 833 -2.58 25.16 41.80
N SER A 834 -1.89 25.76 40.83
CA SER A 834 -0.65 26.58 40.92
C SER A 834 0.59 26.05 41.67
N SER A 835 1.65 25.72 40.92
CA SER A 835 2.81 26.61 40.74
C SER A 835 3.78 26.01 39.70
N SER A 836 3.98 26.71 38.58
CA SER A 836 4.92 26.29 37.55
C SER A 836 6.31 26.84 37.87
N SER A 837 7.29 25.99 38.11
CA SER A 837 8.69 26.39 38.02
C SER A 837 9.07 26.54 36.54
N THR A 838 8.81 27.72 35.99
CA THR A 838 9.13 28.03 34.59
C THR A 838 10.61 28.26 34.43
N LYS A 839 11.31 27.25 33.89
CA LYS A 839 12.69 27.38 33.43
C LYS A 839 12.78 28.54 32.44
N THR A 840 13.59 29.54 32.76
CA THR A 840 13.83 30.73 31.93
C THR A 840 15.28 30.72 31.49
N VAL A 841 15.54 30.98 30.22
CA VAL A 841 16.89 31.03 29.62
C VAL A 841 17.14 32.42 29.03
N THR A 842 18.38 32.89 29.07
CA THR A 842 18.73 34.24 28.61
C THR A 842 19.52 34.16 27.30
N VAL A 843 19.15 34.95 26.30
CA VAL A 843 19.85 34.99 25.01
C VAL A 843 21.28 35.51 25.16
N THR A 844 22.27 34.73 24.73
CA THR A 844 23.70 35.08 24.84
C THR A 844 24.31 35.59 23.53
N ALA A 845 23.66 35.34 22.37
CA ALA A 845 24.14 35.76 21.05
C ALA A 845 24.19 37.29 20.88
N SER A 846 25.37 37.85 20.56
CA SER A 846 25.62 39.29 20.37
C SER A 846 24.91 39.91 19.17
N SER A 847 24.69 39.15 18.10
CA SER A 847 23.97 39.60 16.90
C SER A 847 22.45 39.40 16.95
N GLY A 848 21.92 38.91 18.07
CA GLY A 848 20.51 38.53 18.22
C GLY A 848 20.21 37.10 17.73
N LEU A 849 19.28 36.43 18.39
CA LEU A 849 18.94 35.02 18.18
C LEU A 849 17.66 34.86 17.39
N ASN A 850 17.73 34.19 16.24
CA ASN A 850 16.58 33.91 15.39
C ASN A 850 15.56 33.00 16.11
N VAL A 851 14.34 33.49 16.25
CA VAL A 851 13.19 32.74 16.78
C VAL A 851 12.38 32.22 15.60
N ARG A 852 12.25 30.91 15.47
CA ARG A 852 11.68 30.24 14.28
C ARG A 852 10.36 29.53 14.57
N SER A 853 9.57 29.24 13.53
CA SER A 853 8.29 28.54 13.68
C SER A 853 8.40 27.05 13.99
N GLY A 854 9.59 26.47 13.87
CA GLY A 854 9.88 25.08 14.22
C GLY A 854 11.35 24.84 14.57
N PRO A 855 11.69 23.65 15.10
CA PRO A 855 13.02 23.30 15.60
C PRO A 855 13.99 22.95 14.47
N GLY A 856 14.51 23.97 13.79
CA GLY A 856 15.48 23.82 12.69
C GLY A 856 15.75 25.14 11.96
N THR A 857 16.90 25.25 11.30
CA THR A 857 17.29 26.46 10.55
C THR A 857 16.47 26.70 9.28
N ASN A 858 15.81 25.65 8.77
CA ASN A 858 14.92 25.66 7.61
C ASN A 858 13.50 26.21 7.91
N TYR A 859 13.12 26.38 9.18
CA TYR A 859 11.82 26.92 9.55
C TYR A 859 11.79 28.45 9.43
N LYS A 860 10.63 29.00 9.05
CA LYS A 860 10.40 30.44 8.88
C LYS A 860 10.82 31.20 10.14
N ARG A 861 11.64 32.24 9.96
CA ARG A 861 11.99 33.19 11.02
C ARG A 861 10.74 33.98 11.38
N ILE A 862 10.31 33.87 12.64
CA ILE A 862 9.19 34.63 13.20
C ILE A 862 9.69 36.01 13.64
N THR A 863 10.80 36.04 14.38
CA THR A 863 11.41 37.28 14.90
C THR A 863 12.86 37.04 15.34
N VAL A 864 13.53 38.06 15.89
CA VAL A 864 14.89 37.99 16.45
C VAL A 864 14.85 38.46 17.91
N ALA A 865 15.35 37.64 18.83
CA ALA A 865 15.48 38.00 20.24
C ALA A 865 16.86 38.61 20.51
N LYS A 866 16.91 39.82 21.10
CA LYS A 866 18.17 40.52 21.39
C LYS A 866 18.95 39.85 22.53
N LYS A 867 20.28 40.01 22.57
CA LYS A 867 21.13 39.56 23.69
C LYS A 867 20.55 40.08 25.02
N GLY A 868 20.51 39.22 26.04
CA GLY A 868 19.94 39.55 27.35
C GLY A 868 18.43 39.31 27.48
N THR A 869 17.71 38.99 26.39
CA THR A 869 16.27 38.69 26.48
C THR A 869 16.05 37.40 27.26
N LYS A 870 15.22 37.46 28.31
CA LYS A 870 14.77 36.28 29.07
C LYS A 870 13.61 35.59 28.35
N LEU A 871 13.76 34.29 28.12
CA LEU A 871 12.86 33.45 27.35
C LEU A 871 12.32 32.32 28.24
N GLN A 872 11.00 32.21 28.32
CA GLN A 872 10.37 31.14 29.08
C GLN A 872 10.42 29.84 28.27
N VAL A 873 11.10 28.81 28.77
CA VAL A 873 11.20 27.51 28.09
C VAL A 873 9.90 26.73 28.29
N LEU A 874 9.26 26.40 27.18
CA LEU A 874 8.02 25.62 27.15
C LEU A 874 8.27 24.14 26.88
N SER A 875 9.27 23.82 26.04
CA SER A 875 9.71 22.44 25.76
C SER A 875 11.04 22.41 25.01
N GLN A 876 11.69 21.24 24.92
CA GLN A 876 12.95 21.04 24.19
C GLN A 876 12.83 19.89 23.18
N SER A 877 13.42 20.07 22.00
CA SER A 877 13.51 19.07 20.94
C SER A 877 14.91 19.07 20.35
N GLY A 878 15.74 18.11 20.77
CA GLY A 878 17.18 18.11 20.46
C GLY A 878 17.86 19.37 21.00
N LYS A 879 18.62 20.05 20.13
CA LYS A 879 19.25 21.35 20.41
C LYS A 879 18.30 22.55 20.29
N TRP A 880 16.99 22.36 20.08
CA TRP A 880 16.04 23.47 19.89
C TRP A 880 15.08 23.58 21.07
N LEU A 881 14.99 24.77 21.64
CA LEU A 881 14.10 25.12 22.74
C LEU A 881 12.87 25.83 22.18
N LYS A 882 11.67 25.31 22.47
CA LYS A 882 10.43 26.05 22.29
C LYS A 882 10.32 27.04 23.43
N VAL A 883 10.27 28.32 23.09
CA VAL A 883 10.33 29.44 24.03
C VAL A 883 9.19 30.42 23.81
N LYS A 884 8.76 31.08 24.88
CA LYS A 884 7.87 32.24 24.85
C LYS A 884 8.68 33.50 25.15
N LEU A 885 8.59 34.48 24.27
CA LEU A 885 9.20 35.80 24.44
C LEU A 885 8.35 36.65 25.41
N PRO A 886 8.93 37.71 26.00
CA PRO A 886 8.16 38.66 26.81
C PRO A 886 6.97 39.28 26.05
N SER A 887 7.08 39.43 24.72
CA SER A 887 5.99 39.89 23.85
C SER A 887 4.82 38.89 23.71
N GLY A 888 4.88 37.73 24.37
CA GLY A 888 3.88 36.66 24.26
C GLY A 888 4.05 35.76 23.04
N THR A 889 4.91 36.14 22.09
CA THR A 889 5.19 35.35 20.87
C THR A 889 5.92 34.05 21.23
N THR A 890 5.46 32.94 20.67
CA THR A 890 6.07 31.61 20.90
C THR A 890 6.80 31.14 19.65
N GLY A 891 8.02 30.62 19.81
CA GLY A 891 8.80 30.06 18.70
C GLY A 891 9.94 29.17 19.20
N TYR A 892 10.86 28.81 18.32
CA TYR A 892 11.98 27.91 18.59
C TYR A 892 13.31 28.64 18.45
N VAL A 893 14.20 28.45 19.42
CA VAL A 893 15.58 28.96 19.42
C VAL A 893 16.56 27.82 19.65
N ILE A 894 17.78 27.92 19.15
CA ILE A 894 18.81 26.90 19.37
C ILE A 894 19.47 27.10 20.74
N SER A 895 19.60 26.02 21.51
CA SER A 895 20.08 26.00 22.90
C SER A 895 21.49 26.53 23.06
N ASP A 896 22.32 26.38 22.02
CA ASP A 896 23.74 26.75 22.02
C ASP A 896 23.95 28.28 22.19
N TYR A 897 22.89 29.08 22.09
CA TYR A 897 22.91 30.55 22.15
C TYR A 897 22.03 31.14 23.27
N VAL A 898 21.68 30.32 24.27
CA VAL A 898 20.98 30.76 25.48
C VAL A 898 21.60 30.09 26.72
N LYS A 899 21.56 30.76 27.88
CA LYS A 899 22.10 30.25 29.15
C LYS A 899 21.06 30.28 30.26
#